data_AF-A0A927SUZ4-F1
#
_entry.id   AF-A0A927SUZ4-F1
#
_cell.length_a   1.000
_cell.length_b   1.000
_cell.length_c   1.000
_cell.angle_alpha   90.00
_cell.angle_beta   90.00
_cell.angle_gamma   90.00
#
_symmetry.space_group_name_H-M   'P 1'
#
loop_
_entity.id
_entity.type
_entity.pdbx_description
1 polymer ?
#
loop_
_entity_poly.entity_id
_entity_poly.type
_entity_poly.pdbx_seq_one_letter_code
_entity_poly.pdbx_strand_id
1 'polypeptide(L)'
;MTHITYTGSVPASWAPEPVFLLHGNICNKPVFFYRAGRFCRLCSLDRQMSIAKENAPMKRLAAILAVLLLLCVPVLSVASGTETPPPEVLALKPGQAHDLRGYISFTLPDGAVESFWLDYGGFMDGFRCENGEWSVQSQVSPVDGTWDAQLVRHDPTVLHANGSQYQDALGFDILCRKTGNRLSYHYNGKAFVLCGWENPSAYAGTVMLNGLTANYYPTGANQPEGSYRLGVFTDTLLMSFEDLPFTPAEAASMAAITEAAVAEAYPGYTLHWYESFNANAEAYACYSRIENGLLYVKRVSFYKEKQPFEVDLMPVPLAPELLEKLETEPFDQLLNLSGQSALFCTDATVDPACIAVEGRIVDSDLQQKALLLLVEDAQGTRRLQVVSRVGESYTAKSTQPLPDGAWLDVFHAGDGNVLIEWMEEHDGQPEECYASYSQLPDGTWQLECVAHGGQEDAIYSLCFCGPRLEYSLCSSDGILMGTIPDSGLFSADLWALPTVDQLAVRLDRSGWAKVNNPDPADRLHLRTQPTQTADSLGRFYNGTPVRVLEEKGEWCRVEIGLDGRLTGWMMKQYLAFGESMDAVACAFPQQVLRDRYDGQKLYTSKAMEAQTTLDGEMWVVGIAEGDLYVLLTPDGGTAYAPIAWFFEGNG
;
A
#
# COMPACT_ATOMS: atom_id res chain seq x y z
N MET A 1 -45.07 4.62 31.76
CA MET A 1 -45.28 3.42 32.60
C MET A 1 -44.36 2.33 32.07
N THR A 2 -43.57 1.77 32.97
CA THR A 2 -42.72 0.58 32.84
C THR A 2 -41.52 0.65 31.87
N HIS A 3 -40.39 1.03 32.46
CA HIS A 3 -39.04 0.71 32.03
C HIS A 3 -38.86 -0.81 31.83
N ILE A 4 -38.15 -1.19 30.76
CA ILE A 4 -37.47 -2.48 30.67
C ILE A 4 -36.02 -2.19 30.26
N THR A 5 -35.11 -2.30 31.22
CA THR A 5 -33.67 -2.43 31.04
C THR A 5 -33.35 -3.84 30.56
N TYR A 6 -32.65 -3.96 29.43
CA TYR A 6 -32.04 -5.22 29.00
C TYR A 6 -30.56 -5.24 29.42
N THR A 7 -30.28 -6.01 30.47
CA THR A 7 -28.94 -6.51 30.80
C THR A 7 -28.91 -7.98 30.41
N GLY A 8 -28.12 -8.34 29.40
CA GLY A 8 -27.97 -9.73 28.97
C GLY A 8 -26.83 -9.86 27.96
N SER A 9 -25.73 -10.46 28.40
CA SER A 9 -24.59 -10.89 27.61
C SER A 9 -25.00 -11.90 26.54
N VAL A 10 -24.60 -11.66 25.29
CA VAL A 10 -24.79 -12.57 24.14
C VAL A 10 -23.50 -13.39 23.95
N PRO A 11 -23.57 -14.70 23.69
CA PRO A 11 -22.39 -15.55 23.51
C PRO A 11 -21.65 -15.24 22.20
N ALA A 12 -20.32 -15.19 22.27
CA ALA A 12 -19.42 -15.07 21.14
C ALA A 12 -19.41 -16.35 20.30
N SER A 13 -20.19 -16.38 19.22
CA SER A 13 -19.99 -17.27 18.09
C SER A 13 -20.81 -16.70 16.93
N TRP A 14 -20.16 -16.44 15.79
CA TRP A 14 -20.66 -15.77 14.58
C TRP A 14 -20.44 -14.26 14.48
N ALA A 15 -19.21 -13.80 14.74
CA ALA A 15 -18.67 -12.61 14.11
C ALA A 15 -17.73 -13.05 12.97
N PRO A 16 -17.82 -12.50 11.74
CA PRO A 16 -16.72 -12.61 10.80
C PRO A 16 -15.51 -11.91 11.42
N GLU A 17 -14.38 -12.60 11.47
CA GLU A 17 -13.13 -12.06 12.02
C GLU A 17 -12.74 -10.78 11.27
N PRO A 18 -12.41 -9.67 11.97
CA PRO A 18 -11.86 -8.49 11.33
C PRO A 18 -10.45 -8.84 10.84
N VAL A 19 -10.25 -8.79 9.52
CA VAL A 19 -8.92 -8.76 8.92
C VAL A 19 -8.32 -7.40 9.27
N PHE A 20 -7.34 -7.38 10.17
CA PHE A 20 -6.57 -6.19 10.52
C PHE A 20 -5.81 -5.70 9.28
N LEU A 21 -6.26 -4.59 8.68
CA LEU A 21 -5.49 -3.80 7.73
C LEU A 21 -4.79 -2.66 8.48
N LEU A 22 -3.68 -3.00 9.14
CA LEU A 22 -2.72 -2.02 9.66
C LEU A 22 -1.86 -1.51 8.49
N HIS A 23 -2.32 -0.50 7.76
CA HIS A 23 -1.47 0.26 6.84
C HIS A 23 -1.90 1.73 6.80
N GLY A 24 -1.47 2.50 7.80
CA GLY A 24 -1.34 3.96 7.65
C GLY A 24 -0.15 4.26 6.74
N ASN A 25 -0.37 4.22 5.43
CA ASN A 25 0.63 4.63 4.45
C ASN A 25 0.90 6.13 4.58
N ILE A 26 2.05 6.49 5.18
CA ILE A 26 2.63 7.84 5.10
C ILE A 26 3.26 8.10 3.70
N CYS A 27 3.15 7.14 2.78
CA CYS A 27 3.32 7.39 1.34
C CYS A 27 1.95 7.61 0.70
N ASN A 28 1.66 8.85 0.33
CA ASN A 28 0.46 9.28 -0.39
C ASN A 28 0.01 8.27 -1.47
N LYS A 29 -1.09 7.57 -1.17
CA LYS A 29 -2.15 7.04 -2.04
C LYS A 29 -2.65 5.68 -1.54
N PRO A 30 -3.97 5.45 -1.44
CA PRO A 30 -4.51 4.12 -1.20
C PRO A 30 -4.30 3.24 -2.44
N VAL A 31 -3.50 2.18 -2.30
CA VAL A 31 -3.36 1.14 -3.33
C VAL A 31 -4.38 0.05 -3.03
N PHE A 32 -5.52 0.08 -3.71
CA PHE A 32 -6.53 -0.97 -3.64
C PHE A 32 -6.18 -2.11 -4.60
N PHE A 33 -5.91 -3.31 -4.07
CA PHE A 33 -5.76 -4.52 -4.87
C PHE A 33 -7.15 -5.12 -5.18
N TYR A 34 -7.56 -5.10 -6.44
CA TYR A 34 -8.73 -5.85 -6.92
C TYR A 34 -8.38 -7.33 -7.14
N ARG A 35 -9.13 -8.22 -6.49
CA ARG A 35 -9.07 -9.67 -6.71
C ARG A 35 -9.97 -10.05 -7.88
N ALA A 36 -9.45 -9.98 -9.11
CA ALA A 36 -10.18 -10.41 -10.30
C ALA A 36 -10.31 -11.95 -10.33
N GLY A 37 -11.43 -12.48 -9.83
CA GLY A 37 -11.80 -13.89 -9.95
C GLY A 37 -12.84 -14.10 -11.04
N ARG A 38 -12.44 -14.71 -12.17
CA ARG A 38 -13.19 -15.68 -13.01
C ARG A 38 -12.71 -15.61 -14.48
N PHE A 39 -11.75 -16.46 -14.84
CA PHE A 39 -11.54 -16.82 -16.24
C PHE A 39 -12.49 -17.97 -16.63
N CYS A 40 -13.37 -17.67 -17.60
CA CYS A 40 -14.27 -18.62 -18.23
C CYS A 40 -13.49 -19.51 -19.22
N ARG A 41 -13.70 -20.83 -19.14
CA ARG A 41 -13.19 -21.82 -20.12
C ARG A 41 -13.93 -21.68 -21.45
N LEU A 42 -13.21 -21.77 -22.58
CA LEU A 42 -13.47 -22.68 -23.72
C LEU A 42 -12.63 -22.28 -24.97
N CYS A 43 -11.66 -23.11 -25.36
CA CYS A 43 -11.72 -23.94 -26.59
C CYS A 43 -10.34 -24.48 -26.98
N SER A 44 -10.34 -25.79 -27.22
CA SER A 44 -9.26 -26.65 -27.71
C SER A 44 -8.77 -26.28 -29.10
N LEU A 45 -7.49 -26.53 -29.38
CA LEU A 45 -7.03 -27.00 -30.69
C LEU A 45 -5.78 -27.87 -30.55
N ASP A 46 -5.95 -29.15 -30.85
CA ASP A 46 -4.93 -30.19 -30.99
C ASP A 46 -3.82 -29.80 -31.97
N ARG A 47 -2.56 -30.09 -31.62
CA ARG A 47 -1.53 -30.45 -32.61
C ARG A 47 -0.57 -31.49 -32.06
N GLN A 48 -0.71 -32.70 -32.59
CA GLN A 48 0.27 -33.78 -32.51
C GLN A 48 1.57 -33.37 -33.22
N MET A 49 2.73 -33.62 -32.60
CA MET A 49 3.99 -33.77 -33.32
C MET A 49 4.69 -35.06 -32.89
N SER A 50 4.80 -35.96 -33.88
CA SER A 50 5.58 -37.19 -33.91
C SER A 50 7.08 -36.88 -33.87
N ILE A 51 7.84 -37.62 -33.06
CA ILE A 51 9.31 -37.66 -33.14
C ILE A 51 9.75 -39.10 -33.43
N ALA A 52 10.50 -39.23 -34.52
CA ALA A 52 11.02 -40.46 -35.08
C ALA A 52 12.17 -41.04 -34.23
N LYS A 53 12.23 -42.38 -34.22
CA LYS A 53 13.33 -43.19 -33.68
C LYS A 53 14.54 -43.15 -34.62
N GLU A 54 15.72 -42.93 -34.08
CA GLU A 54 16.97 -43.43 -34.67
C GLU A 54 17.87 -44.06 -33.58
N ASN A 55 18.34 -45.27 -33.88
CA ASN A 55 19.22 -46.11 -33.07
C ASN A 55 20.65 -46.07 -33.62
N ALA A 56 21.67 -45.95 -32.76
CA ALA A 56 22.96 -46.70 -32.76
C ALA A 56 24.07 -45.97 -31.95
N PRO A 57 25.16 -46.63 -31.52
CA PRO A 57 25.27 -47.95 -30.89
C PRO A 57 26.00 -47.91 -29.53
N MET A 58 25.52 -48.71 -28.59
CA MET A 58 26.14 -49.01 -27.29
C MET A 58 27.52 -49.65 -27.48
N LYS A 59 28.59 -48.97 -27.04
CA LYS A 59 29.86 -49.59 -26.59
C LYS A 59 30.89 -48.62 -25.99
N ARG A 60 30.60 -47.31 -25.93
CA ARG A 60 31.45 -46.31 -25.23
C ARG A 60 30.91 -45.83 -23.88
N LEU A 61 29.71 -46.25 -23.46
CA LEU A 61 29.08 -45.81 -22.20
C LEU A 61 29.58 -46.52 -20.93
N ALA A 62 30.11 -47.75 -21.04
CA ALA A 62 30.46 -48.55 -19.87
C ALA A 62 31.77 -48.11 -19.19
N ALA A 63 32.69 -47.46 -19.92
CA ALA A 63 33.97 -47.01 -19.37
C ALA A 63 33.90 -45.64 -18.68
N ILE A 64 32.91 -44.81 -19.04
CA ILE A 64 32.71 -43.47 -18.44
C ILE A 64 31.95 -43.58 -17.11
N LEU A 65 31.04 -44.56 -16.97
CA LEU A 65 30.33 -44.80 -15.71
C LEU A 65 31.25 -45.24 -14.56
N ALA A 66 32.34 -45.96 -14.85
CA ALA A 66 33.24 -46.47 -13.82
C ALA A 66 34.17 -45.39 -13.22
N VAL A 67 34.43 -44.30 -13.96
CA VAL A 67 35.27 -43.18 -13.48
C VAL A 67 34.43 -42.13 -12.72
N LEU A 68 33.14 -41.97 -13.05
CA LEU A 68 32.22 -41.10 -12.31
C LEU A 68 31.82 -41.64 -10.93
N LEU A 69 31.91 -42.96 -10.71
CA LEU A 69 31.61 -43.61 -9.43
C LEU A 69 32.72 -43.47 -8.36
N LEU A 70 33.90 -42.96 -8.72
CA LEU A 70 35.07 -42.85 -7.82
C LEU A 70 35.39 -41.41 -7.39
N LEU A 71 34.60 -40.41 -7.80
CA LEU A 71 34.75 -39.00 -7.39
C LEU A 71 33.61 -38.47 -6.49
N CYS A 72 32.71 -39.34 -6.02
CA CYS A 72 31.73 -38.99 -5.00
C CYS A 72 32.40 -38.91 -3.62
N VAL A 73 33.00 -37.77 -3.30
CA VAL A 73 33.05 -37.30 -1.91
C VAL A 73 31.59 -37.21 -1.45
N PRO A 74 31.19 -37.77 -0.29
CA PRO A 74 29.81 -37.64 0.15
C PRO A 74 29.57 -36.18 0.49
N VAL A 75 28.89 -35.46 -0.40
CA VAL A 75 28.03 -34.38 0.06
C VAL A 75 27.01 -35.08 0.93
N LEU A 76 27.07 -34.85 2.25
CA LEU A 76 26.00 -35.23 3.17
C LEU A 76 24.70 -34.72 2.56
N SER A 77 23.86 -35.61 2.05
CA SER A 77 22.53 -35.25 1.62
C SER A 77 21.78 -34.86 2.89
N VAL A 78 21.54 -33.57 3.10
CA VAL A 78 20.52 -33.11 4.03
C VAL A 78 19.22 -33.76 3.55
N ALA A 79 18.64 -34.63 4.36
CA ALA A 79 17.41 -35.32 4.02
C ALA A 79 16.35 -34.27 3.64
N SER A 80 15.80 -34.36 2.43
CA SER A 80 14.70 -33.50 2.00
C SER A 80 13.48 -33.79 2.86
N GLY A 81 13.17 -32.91 3.81
CA GLY A 81 12.10 -33.06 4.81
C GLY A 81 10.69 -32.74 4.30
N THR A 82 10.45 -32.81 2.98
CA THR A 82 9.11 -32.55 2.42
C THR A 82 8.25 -33.80 2.56
N GLU A 83 7.27 -33.70 3.45
CA GLU A 83 6.25 -34.71 3.70
C GLU A 83 5.06 -34.53 2.74
N THR A 84 4.18 -35.52 2.68
CA THR A 84 2.93 -35.39 1.93
C THR A 84 1.84 -34.88 2.87
N PRO A 85 1.12 -33.79 2.54
CA PRO A 85 0.00 -33.33 3.35
C PRO A 85 -1.10 -34.41 3.45
N PRO A 86 -1.72 -34.58 4.62
CA PRO A 86 -2.84 -35.50 4.77
C PRO A 86 -4.07 -34.98 3.99
N PRO A 87 -4.99 -35.87 3.58
CA PRO A 87 -6.18 -35.50 2.79
C PRO A 87 -7.03 -34.40 3.44
N GLU A 88 -7.09 -34.36 4.77
CA GLU A 88 -7.82 -33.37 5.54
C GLU A 88 -7.22 -31.97 5.39
N VAL A 89 -5.89 -31.84 5.36
CA VAL A 89 -5.21 -30.56 5.09
C VAL A 89 -5.40 -30.14 3.63
N LEU A 90 -5.35 -31.09 2.69
CA LEU A 90 -5.66 -30.81 1.27
C LEU A 90 -7.10 -30.32 1.08
N ALA A 91 -8.05 -30.84 1.88
CA ALA A 91 -9.45 -30.41 1.83
C ALA A 91 -9.65 -28.98 2.35
N LEU A 92 -8.80 -28.50 3.26
CA LEU A 92 -8.77 -27.10 3.71
C LEU A 92 -8.19 -26.14 2.66
N LYS A 93 -7.52 -26.67 1.62
CA LYS A 93 -6.87 -25.91 0.53
C LYS A 93 -7.35 -26.39 -0.85
N PRO A 94 -8.66 -26.32 -1.15
CA PRO A 94 -9.22 -26.91 -2.36
C PRO A 94 -8.67 -26.24 -3.62
N GLY A 95 -8.11 -27.04 -4.52
CA GLY A 95 -7.55 -26.57 -5.79
C GLY A 95 -6.13 -26.01 -5.71
N GLN A 96 -5.54 -25.83 -4.53
CA GLN A 96 -4.22 -25.22 -4.35
C GLN A 96 -3.07 -26.24 -4.22
N ALA A 97 -3.34 -27.53 -4.42
CA ALA A 97 -2.31 -28.57 -4.33
C ALA A 97 -1.16 -28.41 -5.34
N HIS A 98 -1.38 -27.70 -6.45
CA HIS A 98 -0.35 -27.39 -7.44
C HIS A 98 0.63 -26.30 -6.98
N ASP A 99 0.24 -25.50 -5.99
CA ASP A 99 1.06 -24.44 -5.42
C ASP A 99 1.97 -24.95 -4.29
N LEU A 100 1.81 -26.20 -3.86
CA LEU A 100 2.62 -26.81 -2.80
C LEU A 100 4.10 -26.86 -3.19
N ARG A 101 4.93 -26.18 -2.41
CA ARG A 101 6.39 -26.23 -2.50
C ARG A 101 7.00 -27.13 -1.44
N GLY A 102 6.47 -27.10 -0.22
CA GLY A 102 6.97 -27.92 0.88
C GLY A 102 5.93 -28.12 1.97
N TYR A 103 5.97 -29.28 2.61
CA TYR A 103 5.11 -29.57 3.76
C TYR A 103 5.90 -30.29 4.86
N ILE A 104 5.64 -29.94 6.12
CA ILE A 104 6.28 -30.53 7.29
C ILE A 104 5.30 -30.59 8.47
N SER A 105 5.33 -31.65 9.26
CA SER A 105 4.44 -31.83 10.42
C SER A 105 5.19 -32.13 11.73
N PHE A 106 4.59 -31.82 12.88
CA PHE A 106 5.17 -32.05 14.19
C PHE A 106 4.11 -32.55 15.15
N THR A 107 4.39 -33.62 15.88
CA THR A 107 3.58 -34.04 17.03
C THR A 107 4.04 -33.28 18.25
N LEU A 108 3.15 -32.48 18.83
CA LEU A 108 3.43 -31.64 19.98
C LEU A 108 3.33 -32.42 21.30
N PRO A 109 3.91 -31.91 22.41
CA PRO A 109 3.86 -32.58 23.71
C PRO A 109 2.45 -32.82 24.27
N ASP A 110 1.47 -32.01 23.87
CA ASP A 110 0.05 -32.15 24.24
C ASP A 110 -0.70 -33.20 23.40
N GLY A 111 -0.03 -33.80 22.40
CA GLY A 111 -0.59 -34.78 21.48
C GLY A 111 -1.26 -34.18 20.24
N ALA A 112 -1.34 -32.85 20.13
CA ALA A 112 -1.79 -32.19 18.90
C ALA A 112 -0.74 -32.38 17.79
N VAL A 113 -1.18 -32.25 16.53
CA VAL A 113 -0.27 -32.19 15.38
C VAL A 113 -0.31 -30.81 14.78
N GLU A 114 0.84 -30.17 14.64
CA GLU A 114 0.97 -28.89 13.95
C GLU A 114 1.78 -29.09 12.66
N SER A 115 1.39 -28.45 11.57
CA SER A 115 2.04 -28.63 10.28
C SER A 115 2.08 -27.35 9.47
N PHE A 116 3.08 -27.23 8.59
CA PHE A 116 3.30 -26.04 7.78
C PHE A 116 3.33 -26.42 6.30
N TRP A 117 2.60 -25.64 5.50
CA TRP A 117 2.55 -25.70 4.06
C TRP A 117 3.21 -24.45 3.50
N LEU A 118 4.29 -24.60 2.75
CA LEU A 118 4.95 -23.51 2.04
C LEU A 118 4.59 -23.61 0.55
N ASP A 119 4.21 -22.49 -0.07
CA ASP A 119 3.88 -22.41 -1.48
C ASP A 119 5.01 -21.80 -2.35
N TYR A 120 4.79 -21.73 -3.67
CA TYR A 120 5.75 -21.12 -4.61
C TYR A 120 5.80 -19.59 -4.55
N GLY A 121 4.75 -18.94 -4.04
CA GLY A 121 4.70 -17.49 -3.81
C GLY A 121 5.44 -17.05 -2.56
N GLY A 122 5.84 -18.00 -1.70
CA GLY A 122 6.52 -17.74 -0.44
C GLY A 122 5.59 -17.67 0.76
N PHE A 123 4.27 -17.88 0.56
CA PHE A 123 3.32 -17.97 1.67
C PHE A 123 3.44 -19.29 2.40
N MET A 124 3.33 -19.23 3.73
CA MET A 124 3.32 -20.37 4.61
C MET A 124 2.03 -20.40 5.44
N ASP A 125 1.28 -21.50 5.33
CA ASP A 125 0.09 -21.76 6.14
C ASP A 125 0.42 -22.76 7.25
N GLY A 126 0.06 -22.41 8.49
CA GLY A 126 0.11 -23.30 9.64
C GLY A 126 -1.25 -23.96 9.88
N PHE A 127 -1.25 -25.28 10.08
CA PHE A 127 -2.43 -26.08 10.39
C PHE A 127 -2.24 -26.79 11.71
N ARG A 128 -3.32 -26.95 12.47
CA ARG A 128 -3.31 -27.73 13.71
C ARG A 128 -4.44 -28.73 13.73
N CYS A 129 -4.11 -29.93 14.16
CA CYS A 129 -5.01 -31.05 14.40
C CYS A 129 -5.17 -31.25 15.90
N GLU A 130 -6.37 -31.04 16.40
CA GLU A 130 -6.76 -31.33 17.78
C GLU A 130 -7.89 -32.33 17.78
N ASN A 131 -7.76 -33.43 18.55
CA ASN A 131 -8.76 -34.49 18.62
C ASN A 131 -9.18 -35.09 17.26
N GLY A 132 -8.33 -35.00 16.24
CA GLY A 132 -8.60 -35.49 14.88
C GLY A 132 -9.25 -34.47 13.94
N GLU A 133 -9.52 -33.25 14.40
CA GLU A 133 -10.07 -32.17 13.57
C GLU A 133 -8.97 -31.18 13.17
N TRP A 134 -8.84 -30.94 11.86
CA TRP A 134 -7.87 -30.01 11.29
C TRP A 134 -8.45 -28.61 11.12
N SER A 135 -7.65 -27.61 11.45
CA SER A 135 -7.98 -26.19 11.26
C SER A 135 -6.77 -25.41 10.77
N VAL A 136 -7.00 -24.32 10.03
CA VAL A 136 -5.98 -23.33 9.70
C VAL A 136 -5.74 -22.47 10.95
N GLN A 137 -4.49 -22.31 11.34
CA GLN A 137 -4.09 -21.54 12.52
C GLN A 137 -3.36 -20.25 12.17
N SER A 138 -2.63 -20.25 11.06
CA SER A 138 -1.88 -19.08 10.62
C SER A 138 -1.69 -19.10 9.12
N GLN A 139 -1.54 -17.91 8.55
CA GLN A 139 -1.09 -17.69 7.19
C GLN A 139 -0.13 -16.51 7.21
N VAL A 140 1.05 -16.67 6.63
CA VAL A 140 2.11 -15.66 6.65
C VAL A 140 2.91 -15.68 5.35
N SER A 141 3.76 -14.68 5.13
CA SER A 141 4.72 -14.66 4.01
C SER A 141 6.13 -14.42 4.54
N PRO A 142 6.80 -15.46 5.09
CA PRO A 142 8.13 -15.30 5.69
C PRO A 142 9.22 -15.04 4.65
N VAL A 143 8.97 -15.40 3.38
CA VAL A 143 9.89 -15.24 2.27
C VAL A 143 9.10 -14.82 1.03
N ASP A 144 9.75 -14.19 0.06
CA ASP A 144 9.11 -13.87 -1.21
C ASP A 144 9.14 -15.08 -2.18
N GLY A 145 8.41 -14.96 -3.30
CA GLY A 145 8.36 -15.98 -4.34
C GLY A 145 9.67 -16.17 -5.14
N THR A 146 10.68 -15.32 -4.92
CA THR A 146 11.99 -15.44 -5.59
C THR A 146 12.86 -16.52 -4.96
N TRP A 147 12.57 -16.89 -3.71
CA TRP A 147 13.33 -17.90 -2.99
C TRP A 147 13.26 -19.25 -3.68
N ASP A 148 14.43 -19.91 -3.81
CA ASP A 148 14.45 -21.35 -4.03
C ASP A 148 14.27 -22.11 -2.71
N ALA A 149 13.12 -21.89 -2.04
CA ALA A 149 12.90 -22.30 -0.67
C ALA A 149 12.75 -23.81 -0.49
N GLN A 150 13.26 -24.29 0.65
CA GLN A 150 13.16 -25.66 1.13
C GLN A 150 12.94 -25.69 2.64
N LEU A 151 12.05 -26.57 3.10
CA LEU A 151 11.88 -26.88 4.52
C LEU A 151 12.90 -27.94 4.96
N VAL A 152 13.61 -27.68 6.06
CA VAL A 152 14.64 -28.56 6.61
C VAL A 152 14.39 -28.76 8.09
N ARG A 153 14.25 -30.00 8.57
CA ARG A 153 14.11 -30.28 10.01
C ARG A 153 15.37 -29.91 10.78
N HIS A 154 15.19 -29.39 11.98
CA HIS A 154 16.29 -29.23 12.92
C HIS A 154 16.83 -30.59 13.34
N ASP A 155 18.17 -30.69 13.41
CA ASP A 155 18.87 -31.86 13.91
C ASP A 155 19.44 -31.55 15.30
N PRO A 156 18.91 -32.15 16.38
CA PRO A 156 19.36 -31.87 17.74
C PRO A 156 20.80 -32.33 18.02
N THR A 157 21.43 -33.06 17.09
CA THR A 157 22.85 -33.43 17.21
C THR A 157 23.79 -32.37 16.66
N VAL A 158 23.30 -31.44 15.84
CA VAL A 158 24.10 -30.36 15.24
C VAL A 158 24.31 -29.24 16.26
N LEU A 159 25.57 -28.81 16.40
CA LEU A 159 25.92 -27.68 17.25
C LEU A 159 25.66 -26.36 16.52
N HIS A 160 25.00 -25.44 17.22
CA HIS A 160 24.91 -24.03 16.86
C HIS A 160 26.26 -23.32 17.02
N ALA A 161 26.36 -22.10 16.49
CA ALA A 161 27.57 -21.29 16.59
C ALA A 161 28.02 -21.05 18.04
N ASN A 162 27.09 -20.81 18.96
CA ASN A 162 27.36 -20.65 20.40
C ASN A 162 27.74 -21.97 21.12
N GLY A 163 27.80 -23.10 20.42
CA GLY A 163 28.07 -24.42 20.97
C GLY A 163 26.88 -25.09 21.68
N SER A 164 25.67 -24.51 21.63
CA SER A 164 24.45 -25.18 22.06
C SER A 164 23.91 -26.12 20.98
N GLN A 165 22.93 -26.95 21.32
CA GLN A 165 22.15 -27.75 20.38
C GLN A 165 20.67 -27.35 20.49
N TYR A 166 19.87 -27.70 19.49
CA TYR A 166 18.42 -27.69 19.65
C TYR A 166 18.03 -28.62 20.80
N GLN A 167 17.07 -28.20 21.63
CA GLN A 167 16.67 -28.98 22.80
C GLN A 167 15.98 -30.29 22.40
N ASP A 168 15.29 -30.27 21.26
CA ASP A 168 14.59 -31.38 20.67
C ASP A 168 14.52 -31.20 19.13
N ALA A 169 13.72 -32.02 18.45
CA ALA A 169 13.52 -31.96 17.00
C ALA A 169 12.27 -31.14 16.59
N LEU A 170 11.66 -30.38 17.51
CA LEU A 170 10.48 -29.55 17.25
C LEU A 170 10.87 -28.21 16.65
N GLY A 171 11.55 -28.26 15.50
CA GLY A 171 11.92 -27.07 14.75
C GLY A 171 12.31 -27.37 13.31
N PHE A 172 12.36 -26.31 12.51
CA PHE A 172 12.71 -26.36 11.10
C PHE A 172 13.29 -25.05 10.60
N ASP A 173 14.00 -25.15 9.48
CA ASP A 173 14.50 -24.01 8.71
C ASP A 173 13.72 -23.86 7.40
N ILE A 174 13.56 -22.62 6.95
CA ILE A 174 13.31 -22.29 5.55
C ILE A 174 14.66 -21.88 4.95
N LEU A 175 15.16 -22.67 4.00
CA LEU A 175 16.46 -22.47 3.36
C LEU A 175 16.29 -22.12 1.88
N CYS A 176 16.86 -21.01 1.44
CA CYS A 176 17.00 -20.70 0.02
C CYS A 176 18.22 -21.44 -0.55
N ARG A 177 18.02 -22.44 -1.41
CA ARG A 177 19.12 -23.21 -2.01
C ARG A 177 20.07 -22.38 -2.88
N LYS A 178 19.56 -21.29 -3.46
CA LYS A 178 20.34 -20.43 -4.37
C LYS A 178 21.27 -19.49 -3.62
N THR A 179 20.76 -18.82 -2.59
CA THR A 179 21.49 -17.75 -1.89
C THR A 179 22.14 -18.23 -0.58
N GLY A 180 21.65 -19.34 -0.02
CA GLY A 180 22.02 -19.78 1.33
C GLY A 180 21.30 -19.02 2.44
N ASN A 181 20.36 -18.11 2.10
CA ASN A 181 19.54 -17.43 3.09
C ASN A 181 18.73 -18.44 3.92
N ARG A 182 18.58 -18.17 5.21
CA ARG A 182 17.92 -19.06 6.14
C ARG A 182 17.06 -18.32 7.15
N LEU A 183 15.89 -18.86 7.43
CA LEU A 183 15.07 -18.57 8.60
C LEU A 183 14.95 -19.83 9.45
N SER A 184 15.08 -19.72 10.76
CA SER A 184 15.02 -20.87 11.68
C SER A 184 13.89 -20.70 12.69
N TYR A 185 13.07 -21.75 12.87
CA TYR A 185 11.92 -21.77 13.77
C TYR A 185 11.99 -22.93 14.75
N HIS A 186 11.68 -22.68 16.02
CA HIS A 186 11.64 -23.73 17.05
C HIS A 186 10.42 -23.58 17.94
N TYR A 187 9.84 -24.70 18.37
CA TYR A 187 8.72 -24.72 19.28
C TYR A 187 9.13 -24.24 20.68
N ASN A 188 8.47 -23.22 21.21
CA ASN A 188 8.80 -22.65 22.52
C ASN A 188 7.93 -23.21 23.67
N GLY A 189 7.13 -24.24 23.42
CA GLY A 189 6.14 -24.77 24.37
C GLY A 189 4.73 -24.24 24.17
N LYS A 190 4.54 -23.20 23.35
CA LYS A 190 3.23 -22.65 22.98
C LYS A 190 3.02 -22.66 21.47
N ALA A 191 4.00 -22.18 20.72
CA ALA A 191 3.98 -22.09 19.27
C ALA A 191 5.40 -22.29 18.72
N PHE A 192 5.53 -22.60 17.44
CA PHE A 192 6.80 -22.36 16.74
C PHE A 192 7.12 -20.87 16.83
N VAL A 193 8.38 -20.46 16.91
CA VAL A 193 8.78 -19.05 16.88
C VAL A 193 10.12 -18.91 16.20
N LEU A 194 10.38 -17.76 15.57
CA LEU A 194 11.68 -17.44 15.00
C LEU A 194 12.76 -17.57 16.09
N CYS A 195 13.83 -18.30 15.80
CA CYS A 195 14.96 -18.53 16.70
C CYS A 195 16.32 -18.19 16.08
N GLY A 196 16.36 -17.79 14.80
CA GLY A 196 17.57 -17.35 14.13
C GLY A 196 17.39 -17.14 12.64
N TRP A 197 18.40 -16.56 12.01
CA TRP A 197 18.44 -16.34 10.56
C TRP A 197 19.88 -16.21 10.06
N GLU A 198 20.03 -16.37 8.75
CA GLU A 198 21.30 -16.20 8.02
C GLU A 198 21.04 -15.48 6.70
N ASN A 199 21.89 -14.49 6.40
CA ASN A 199 21.98 -13.87 5.08
C ASN A 199 23.47 -13.79 4.70
N PRO A 200 24.01 -14.84 4.03
CA PRO A 200 25.43 -14.92 3.73
C PRO A 200 25.96 -13.76 2.87
N SER A 201 25.09 -13.05 2.15
CA SER A 201 25.46 -11.89 1.34
C SER A 201 25.66 -10.61 2.16
N ALA A 202 24.97 -10.50 3.30
CA ALA A 202 25.01 -9.32 4.18
C ALA A 202 25.93 -9.55 5.40
N TYR A 203 25.92 -10.76 5.96
CA TYR A 203 26.66 -11.09 7.17
C TYR A 203 27.25 -12.51 7.12
N ALA A 204 28.57 -12.60 7.28
CA ALA A 204 29.31 -13.86 7.25
C ALA A 204 29.30 -14.57 8.61
N GLY A 205 28.13 -15.06 9.01
CA GLY A 205 27.92 -15.76 10.28
C GLY A 205 26.46 -16.14 10.49
N THR A 206 26.12 -16.49 11.72
CA THR A 206 24.76 -16.89 12.11
C THR A 206 24.20 -15.90 13.12
N VAL A 207 22.94 -15.53 12.98
CA VAL A 207 22.22 -14.75 13.98
C VAL A 207 21.32 -15.69 14.78
N MET A 208 21.49 -15.70 16.10
CA MET A 208 20.65 -16.49 17.01
C MET A 208 19.75 -15.57 17.83
N LEU A 209 18.46 -15.86 17.83
CA LEU A 209 17.45 -15.10 18.57
C LEU A 209 17.09 -15.85 19.86
N ASN A 210 17.31 -15.21 21.00
CA ASN A 210 16.89 -15.72 22.31
C ASN A 210 15.90 -14.74 22.94
N GLY A 211 14.61 -15.11 22.94
CA GLY A 211 13.53 -14.16 23.21
C GLY A 211 13.58 -13.02 22.19
N LEU A 212 13.77 -11.79 22.65
CA LEU A 212 13.95 -10.62 21.77
C LEU A 212 15.43 -10.23 21.57
N THR A 213 16.37 -11.05 22.03
CA THR A 213 17.80 -10.71 21.95
C THR A 213 18.44 -11.40 20.75
N ALA A 214 18.79 -10.62 19.73
CA ALA A 214 19.53 -11.08 18.57
C ALA A 214 21.04 -11.08 18.86
N ASN A 215 21.69 -12.22 18.67
CA ASN A 215 23.11 -12.43 18.93
C ASN A 215 23.83 -12.80 17.65
N TYR A 216 24.85 -12.02 17.29
CA TYR A 216 25.57 -12.12 16.02
C TYR A 216 26.85 -12.91 16.20
N TYR A 217 26.92 -14.12 15.63
CA TYR A 217 28.08 -15.00 15.74
C TYR A 217 28.83 -15.04 14.41
N PRO A 218 30.05 -14.48 14.33
CA PRO A 218 30.87 -14.58 13.13
C PRO A 218 31.16 -16.04 12.79
N THR A 219 31.41 -16.32 11.52
CA THR A 219 31.72 -17.68 11.07
C THR A 219 32.89 -18.28 11.88
N GLY A 220 32.63 -19.41 12.55
CA GLY A 220 33.62 -20.12 13.37
C GLY A 220 33.83 -19.54 14.78
N ALA A 221 33.13 -18.47 15.17
CA ALA A 221 33.16 -17.93 16.51
C ALA A 221 32.09 -18.60 17.41
N ASN A 222 32.44 -18.78 18.68
CA ASN A 222 31.52 -19.29 19.72
C ASN A 222 31.08 -18.22 20.73
N GLN A 223 31.44 -16.97 20.49
CA GLN A 223 30.99 -15.80 21.23
C GLN A 223 30.38 -14.82 20.24
N PRO A 224 29.29 -14.14 20.62
CA PRO A 224 28.72 -13.13 19.75
C PRO A 224 29.63 -11.90 19.69
N GLU A 225 29.74 -11.28 18.51
CA GLU A 225 30.40 -9.97 18.37
C GLU A 225 29.47 -8.81 18.73
N GLY A 226 28.17 -9.06 18.76
CA GLY A 226 27.14 -8.10 19.17
C GLY A 226 25.87 -8.80 19.64
N SER A 227 25.21 -8.19 20.62
CA SER A 227 23.94 -8.66 21.19
C SER A 227 22.99 -7.47 21.35
N TYR A 228 21.82 -7.55 20.74
CA TYR A 228 20.88 -6.43 20.64
C TYR A 228 19.48 -6.88 21.03
N ARG A 229 18.82 -6.12 21.90
CA ARG A 229 17.42 -6.35 22.27
C ARG A 229 16.53 -5.63 21.27
N LEU A 230 15.81 -6.40 20.47
CA LEU A 230 14.89 -5.91 19.45
C LEU A 230 13.49 -5.69 20.05
N GLY A 231 12.62 -5.05 19.25
CA GLY A 231 11.21 -4.91 19.55
C GLY A 231 10.45 -6.23 19.52
N VAL A 232 9.16 -6.18 19.86
CA VAL A 232 8.27 -7.33 19.74
C VAL A 232 8.07 -7.63 18.26
N PHE A 233 8.23 -8.90 17.90
CA PHE A 233 7.73 -9.45 16.63
C PHE A 233 6.24 -9.67 16.84
N THR A 234 5.37 -9.12 15.99
CA THR A 234 3.90 -9.15 16.16
C THR A 234 3.37 -10.57 16.39
N ASP A 235 2.15 -10.68 16.95
CA ASP A 235 1.57 -11.93 17.49
C ASP A 235 1.47 -13.11 16.51
N THR A 236 1.66 -12.87 15.21
CA THR A 236 1.95 -13.90 14.23
C THR A 236 3.46 -14.08 14.13
N LEU A 237 3.98 -15.07 14.84
CA LEU A 237 5.08 -16.02 14.53
C LEU A 237 6.21 -15.67 13.51
N LEU A 238 6.01 -14.85 12.48
CA LEU A 238 6.79 -14.80 11.24
C LEU A 238 6.93 -13.35 10.75
N MET A 239 8.09 -12.74 11.04
CA MET A 239 8.59 -11.55 10.34
C MET A 239 9.04 -11.94 8.93
N SER A 240 8.80 -11.07 7.93
CA SER A 240 9.37 -11.26 6.59
C SER A 240 10.89 -11.26 6.67
N PHE A 241 11.55 -12.12 5.91
CA PHE A 241 13.00 -12.18 5.88
C PHE A 241 13.63 -10.80 5.67
N GLU A 242 13.04 -9.98 4.80
CA GLU A 242 13.56 -8.66 4.42
C GLU A 242 13.57 -7.64 5.56
N ASP A 243 12.71 -7.82 6.56
CA ASP A 243 12.59 -6.90 7.69
C ASP A 243 13.63 -7.15 8.79
N LEU A 244 14.25 -8.33 8.79
CA LEU A 244 15.24 -8.73 9.80
C LEU A 244 16.52 -7.86 9.73
N PRO A 245 17.17 -7.60 10.88
CA PRO A 245 18.49 -7.01 10.88
C PRO A 245 19.53 -8.09 10.53
N PHE A 246 20.24 -7.94 9.42
CA PHE A 246 21.27 -8.89 9.01
C PHE A 246 22.63 -8.55 9.58
N THR A 247 22.89 -7.28 9.89
CA THR A 247 24.17 -6.82 10.44
C THR A 247 24.03 -6.33 11.89
N PRO A 248 25.12 -6.37 12.69
CA PRO A 248 25.13 -5.74 14.03
C PRO A 248 24.76 -4.25 14.01
N ALA A 249 25.11 -3.54 12.93
CA ALA A 249 24.78 -2.12 12.76
C ALA A 249 23.26 -1.91 12.60
N GLU A 250 22.60 -2.68 11.73
CA GLU A 250 21.14 -2.67 11.58
C GLU A 250 20.44 -3.00 12.90
N ALA A 251 20.92 -4.03 13.59
CA ALA A 251 20.37 -4.45 14.88
C ALA A 251 20.53 -3.36 15.96
N ALA A 252 21.66 -2.66 15.97
CA ALA A 252 21.91 -1.54 16.87
C ALA A 252 20.93 -0.39 16.60
N SER A 253 20.69 -0.06 15.33
CA SER A 253 19.71 0.97 14.96
C SER A 253 18.30 0.61 15.39
N MET A 254 17.85 -0.62 15.13
CA MET A 254 16.54 -1.10 15.58
C MET A 254 16.41 -1.08 17.10
N ALA A 255 17.44 -1.56 17.81
CA ALA A 255 17.47 -1.56 19.27
C ALA A 255 17.50 -0.15 19.90
N ALA A 256 17.86 0.87 19.13
CA ALA A 256 17.85 2.26 19.58
C ALA A 256 16.45 2.92 19.51
N ILE A 257 15.55 2.42 18.65
CA ILE A 257 14.18 2.93 18.48
C ILE A 257 13.31 2.31 19.58
N THR A 258 13.49 2.76 20.81
CA THR A 258 12.66 2.36 21.96
C THR A 258 11.73 3.50 22.33
N GLU A 259 10.58 3.20 22.94
CA GLU A 259 9.65 4.22 23.44
C GLU A 259 10.36 5.27 24.32
N ALA A 260 11.26 4.84 25.21
CA ALA A 260 12.02 5.74 26.07
C ALA A 260 12.96 6.68 25.29
N ALA A 261 13.67 6.16 24.29
CA ALA A 261 14.55 6.98 23.45
C ALA A 261 13.74 7.93 22.56
N VAL A 262 12.61 7.47 22.04
CA VAL A 262 11.67 8.24 21.24
C VAL A 262 11.04 9.36 22.08
N ALA A 263 10.65 9.10 23.33
CA ALA A 263 10.13 10.11 24.25
C ALA A 263 11.10 11.29 24.48
N GLU A 264 12.41 11.04 24.45
CA GLU A 264 13.45 12.06 24.63
C GLU A 264 13.91 12.71 23.32
N ALA A 265 13.44 12.23 22.16
CA ALA A 265 13.93 12.68 20.85
C ALA A 265 13.61 14.15 20.54
N TYR A 266 12.55 14.71 21.13
CA TYR A 266 12.07 16.06 20.86
C TYR A 266 11.94 16.89 22.14
N PRO A 267 13.03 17.54 22.59
CA PRO A 267 13.00 18.38 23.79
C PRO A 267 11.95 19.49 23.71
N GLY A 268 11.15 19.60 24.78
CA GLY A 268 10.06 20.58 24.89
C GLY A 268 8.71 20.05 24.40
N TYR A 269 8.66 18.86 23.80
CA TYR A 269 7.43 18.15 23.47
C TYR A 269 7.22 16.97 24.43
N THR A 270 5.96 16.60 24.64
CA THR A 270 5.52 15.43 25.39
C THR A 270 5.08 14.35 24.43
N LEU A 271 5.60 13.13 24.58
CA LEU A 271 5.13 11.95 23.86
C LEU A 271 3.75 11.53 24.39
N HIS A 272 2.78 11.32 23.50
CA HIS A 272 1.43 10.86 23.86
C HIS A 272 1.05 9.50 23.27
N TRP A 273 1.68 9.13 22.15
CA TRP A 273 1.41 7.85 21.48
C TRP A 273 2.68 7.35 20.82
N TYR A 274 2.94 6.05 20.95
CA TYR A 274 4.06 5.34 20.36
C TYR A 274 3.60 3.94 19.96
N GLU A 275 3.93 3.54 18.74
CA GLU A 275 3.77 2.17 18.29
C GLU A 275 4.96 1.77 17.43
N SER A 276 5.50 0.59 17.68
CA SER A 276 6.65 0.05 16.94
C SER A 276 6.28 -1.22 16.22
N PHE A 277 6.82 -1.38 15.01
CA PHE A 277 6.56 -2.54 14.16
C PHE A 277 7.87 -3.19 13.78
N ASN A 278 7.75 -4.43 13.28
CA ASN A 278 8.88 -5.14 12.69
C ASN A 278 10.12 -5.16 13.61
N ALA A 279 9.89 -5.50 14.88
CA ALA A 279 10.91 -5.53 15.94
C ALA A 279 11.73 -4.22 16.09
N ASN A 280 11.04 -3.09 16.00
CA ASN A 280 11.59 -1.72 16.01
C ASN A 280 12.35 -1.35 14.73
N ALA A 281 12.09 -2.01 13.59
CA ALA A 281 12.57 -1.53 12.30
C ALA A 281 11.92 -0.20 11.92
N GLU A 282 10.70 0.01 12.41
CA GLU A 282 9.96 1.25 12.30
C GLU A 282 9.17 1.54 13.59
N ALA A 283 8.95 2.83 13.86
CA ALA A 283 8.04 3.26 14.90
C ALA A 283 7.35 4.57 14.53
N TYR A 284 6.09 4.70 14.90
CA TYR A 284 5.32 5.92 14.77
C TYR A 284 5.11 6.53 16.15
N ALA A 285 5.26 7.85 16.23
CA ALA A 285 5.14 8.59 17.48
C ALA A 285 4.41 9.91 17.27
N CYS A 286 3.55 10.25 18.23
CA CYS A 286 2.85 11.54 18.26
C CYS A 286 3.22 12.31 19.52
N TYR A 287 3.62 13.57 19.32
CA TYR A 287 4.03 14.47 20.36
C TYR A 287 3.16 15.71 20.39
N SER A 288 3.03 16.32 21.56
CA SER A 288 2.41 17.63 21.69
C SER A 288 3.20 18.60 22.55
N ARG A 289 2.93 19.88 22.34
CA ARG A 289 3.39 20.97 23.19
C ARG A 289 2.32 22.05 23.18
N ILE A 290 2.00 22.59 24.35
CA ILE A 290 1.07 23.70 24.48
C ILE A 290 1.86 24.96 24.83
N GLU A 291 1.69 26.02 24.06
CA GLU A 291 2.33 27.31 24.28
C GLU A 291 1.39 28.44 23.88
N ASN A 292 1.21 29.42 24.78
CA ASN A 292 0.34 30.59 24.57
C ASN A 292 -1.09 30.21 24.13
N GLY A 293 -1.65 29.12 24.67
CA GLY A 293 -2.98 28.62 24.32
C GLY A 293 -3.07 27.85 23.00
N LEU A 294 -1.97 27.69 22.27
CA LEU A 294 -1.91 26.90 21.04
C LEU A 294 -1.38 25.49 21.33
N LEU A 295 -2.09 24.48 20.83
CA LEU A 295 -1.62 23.11 20.71
C LEU A 295 -0.76 22.95 19.46
N TYR A 296 0.48 22.53 19.63
CA TYR A 296 1.37 22.10 18.58
C TYR A 296 1.46 20.58 18.61
N VAL A 297 1.24 19.92 17.47
CA VAL A 297 1.35 18.46 17.35
C VAL A 297 2.40 18.13 16.30
N LYS A 298 3.22 17.13 16.61
CA LYS A 298 4.23 16.59 15.69
C LYS A 298 4.01 15.08 15.58
N ARG A 299 3.90 14.57 14.35
CA ARG A 299 3.90 13.15 14.03
C ARG A 299 5.26 12.78 13.46
N VAL A 300 5.86 11.69 13.94
CA VAL A 300 7.21 11.28 13.55
C VAL A 300 7.24 9.79 13.25
N SER A 301 7.82 9.44 12.10
CA SER A 301 8.12 8.06 11.72
C SER A 301 9.62 7.81 11.83
N PHE A 302 10.00 6.86 12.67
CA PHE A 302 11.38 6.39 12.84
C PHE A 302 11.61 5.14 12.00
N TYR A 303 12.79 5.02 11.40
CA TYR A 303 13.18 3.86 10.59
C TYR A 303 14.63 3.45 10.89
N LYS A 304 14.95 2.15 10.83
CA LYS A 304 16.29 1.60 11.15
C LYS A 304 17.47 2.20 10.39
N GLU A 305 17.24 2.84 9.25
CA GLU A 305 18.31 3.34 8.36
C GLU A 305 18.04 4.73 7.76
N LYS A 306 16.95 5.39 8.17
CA LYS A 306 16.56 6.71 7.63
C LYS A 306 16.52 7.74 8.75
N GLN A 307 16.79 8.99 8.39
CA GLN A 307 16.43 10.10 9.26
C GLN A 307 14.92 10.02 9.56
N PRO A 308 14.49 10.34 10.80
CA PRO A 308 13.08 10.39 11.12
C PRO A 308 12.33 11.28 10.13
N PHE A 309 11.17 10.82 9.67
CA PHE A 309 10.28 11.64 8.87
C PHE A 309 9.34 12.39 9.81
N GLU A 310 9.42 13.72 9.78
CA GLU A 310 8.68 14.59 10.69
C GLU A 310 7.59 15.36 9.96
N VAL A 311 6.41 15.39 10.56
CA VAL A 311 5.28 16.19 10.11
C VAL A 311 4.79 17.05 11.26
N ASP A 312 4.99 18.36 11.15
CA ASP A 312 4.35 19.34 12.04
C ASP A 312 2.93 19.60 11.56
N LEU A 313 1.96 19.45 12.46
CA LEU A 313 0.56 19.71 12.16
C LEU A 313 0.19 21.18 12.36
N MET A 314 -0.92 21.59 11.78
CA MET A 314 -1.43 22.95 11.95
C MET A 314 -1.66 23.25 13.44
N PRO A 315 -1.11 24.34 14.01
CA PRO A 315 -1.33 24.64 15.42
C PRO A 315 -2.78 25.03 15.70
N VAL A 316 -3.35 24.52 16.80
CA VAL A 316 -4.77 24.66 17.13
C VAL A 316 -4.96 25.54 18.39
N PRO A 317 -5.74 26.61 18.35
CA PRO A 317 -6.06 27.40 19.54
C PRO A 317 -7.06 26.65 20.40
N LEU A 318 -6.69 26.35 21.64
CA LEU A 318 -7.53 25.61 22.57
C LEU A 318 -8.41 26.57 23.37
N ALA A 319 -9.65 26.17 23.62
CA ALA A 319 -10.55 26.94 24.48
C ALA A 319 -9.94 27.08 25.89
N PRO A 320 -10.15 28.22 26.59
CA PRO A 320 -9.70 28.39 27.97
C PRO A 320 -10.17 27.27 28.91
N GLU A 321 -11.39 26.79 28.73
CA GLU A 321 -11.93 25.65 29.49
C GLU A 321 -11.13 24.36 29.28
N LEU A 322 -10.71 24.07 28.04
CA LEU A 322 -9.90 22.89 27.73
C LEU A 322 -8.49 23.02 28.34
N LEU A 323 -7.91 24.22 28.32
CA LEU A 323 -6.64 24.49 28.97
C LEU A 323 -6.70 24.25 30.48
N GLU A 324 -7.76 24.70 31.15
CA GLU A 324 -7.98 24.45 32.59
C GLU A 324 -8.14 22.95 32.89
N LYS A 325 -8.88 22.21 32.06
CA LYS A 325 -9.04 20.75 32.20
C LYS A 325 -7.72 20.00 32.05
N LEU A 326 -6.89 20.38 31.08
CA LEU A 326 -5.58 19.76 30.83
C LEU A 326 -4.61 19.89 32.02
N GLU A 327 -4.83 20.83 32.95
CA GLU A 327 -4.03 20.93 34.18
C GLU A 327 -4.40 19.88 35.23
N THR A 328 -5.59 19.28 35.14
CA THR A 328 -6.16 18.46 36.22
C THR A 328 -6.66 17.07 35.78
N GLU A 329 -6.95 16.90 34.50
CA GLU A 329 -7.50 15.67 33.92
C GLU A 329 -6.48 14.97 33.00
N PRO A 330 -6.56 13.64 32.84
CA PRO A 330 -5.69 12.90 31.93
C PRO A 330 -5.82 13.37 30.48
N PHE A 331 -4.67 13.58 29.82
CA PHE A 331 -4.62 14.11 28.44
C PHE A 331 -5.45 13.28 27.45
N ASP A 332 -5.35 11.95 27.54
CA ASP A 332 -6.02 10.97 26.67
C ASP A 332 -7.54 10.91 26.86
N GLN A 333 -8.08 11.53 27.92
CA GLN A 333 -9.52 11.72 28.09
C GLN A 333 -10.05 12.98 27.41
N LEU A 334 -9.14 13.89 27.03
CA LEU A 334 -9.49 15.19 26.45
C LEU A 334 -9.10 15.30 24.98
N LEU A 335 -7.93 14.76 24.61
CA LEU A 335 -7.33 14.86 23.29
C LEU A 335 -6.75 13.52 22.84
N ASN A 336 -7.01 13.14 21.58
CA ASN A 336 -6.37 12.01 20.92
C ASN A 336 -5.51 12.49 19.74
N LEU A 337 -4.23 12.11 19.74
CA LEU A 337 -3.26 12.55 18.74
C LEU A 337 -2.85 11.45 17.76
N SER A 338 -3.39 10.23 17.89
CA SER A 338 -2.98 9.09 17.04
C SER A 338 -3.26 9.35 15.56
N GLY A 339 -4.23 10.21 15.24
CA GLY A 339 -4.72 10.39 13.86
C GLY A 339 -5.54 9.21 13.37
N GLN A 340 -6.02 8.36 14.27
CA GLN A 340 -6.86 7.20 13.97
C GLN A 340 -8.31 7.39 14.46
N SER A 341 -8.59 8.52 15.12
CA SER A 341 -9.90 8.86 15.67
C SER A 341 -9.98 10.37 15.94
N ALA A 342 -11.18 10.84 16.33
CA ALA A 342 -11.45 12.21 16.72
C ALA A 342 -10.34 12.86 17.58
N LEU A 343 -9.85 14.05 17.17
CA LEU A 343 -8.90 14.84 17.97
C LEU A 343 -9.48 15.18 19.35
N PHE A 344 -10.71 15.70 19.40
CA PHE A 344 -11.34 16.14 20.64
C PHE A 344 -12.21 15.03 21.24
N CYS A 345 -11.94 14.66 22.49
CA CYS A 345 -12.69 13.66 23.24
C CYS A 345 -13.66 14.28 24.27
N THR A 346 -13.87 15.60 24.20
CA THR A 346 -14.69 16.39 25.13
C THR A 346 -15.36 17.54 24.40
N ASP A 347 -16.40 18.14 25.01
CA ASP A 347 -17.12 19.30 24.44
C ASP A 347 -16.26 20.59 24.43
N ALA A 348 -15.26 20.68 25.31
CA ALA A 348 -14.29 21.79 25.34
C ALA A 348 -13.25 21.58 24.24
N THR A 349 -13.31 22.37 23.17
CA THR A 349 -12.58 22.10 21.92
C THR A 349 -11.65 23.26 21.56
N VAL A 350 -11.92 23.94 20.44
CA VAL A 350 -11.15 25.08 19.95
C VAL A 350 -11.58 26.38 20.63
N ASP A 351 -10.70 27.38 20.68
CA ASP A 351 -11.06 28.72 21.14
C ASP A 351 -12.06 29.39 20.16
N PRO A 352 -13.33 29.63 20.58
CA PRO A 352 -14.33 30.23 19.72
C PRO A 352 -14.02 31.70 19.36
N ALA A 353 -13.11 32.36 20.08
CA ALA A 353 -12.63 33.69 19.72
C ALA A 353 -11.68 33.67 18.51
N CYS A 354 -11.04 32.52 18.24
CA CYS A 354 -10.13 32.32 17.12
C CYS A 354 -10.79 31.58 15.94
N ILE A 355 -11.57 30.55 16.22
CA ILE A 355 -12.22 29.69 15.22
C ILE A 355 -13.73 29.69 15.47
N ALA A 356 -14.49 30.26 14.54
CA ALA A 356 -15.95 30.23 14.60
C ALA A 356 -16.48 28.85 14.16
N VAL A 357 -16.97 28.07 15.12
CA VAL A 357 -17.58 26.75 14.88
C VAL A 357 -19.08 26.89 14.67
N GLU A 358 -19.62 26.31 13.59
CA GLU A 358 -21.02 26.48 13.17
C GLU A 358 -22.04 25.61 13.93
N GLY A 359 -21.57 24.72 14.81
CA GLY A 359 -22.42 23.79 15.55
C GLY A 359 -21.64 23.04 16.62
N ARG A 360 -22.21 21.94 17.09
CA ARG A 360 -21.51 21.00 17.98
C ARG A 360 -20.54 20.17 17.15
N ILE A 361 -19.29 20.05 17.58
CA ILE A 361 -18.32 19.15 16.95
C ILE A 361 -18.71 17.71 17.28
N VAL A 362 -18.92 16.90 16.24
CA VAL A 362 -19.25 15.47 16.33
C VAL A 362 -18.00 14.62 16.09
N ASP A 363 -17.12 15.07 15.21
CA ASP A 363 -15.87 14.41 14.89
C ASP A 363 -14.82 15.44 14.44
N SER A 364 -13.54 15.08 14.50
CA SER A 364 -12.44 15.99 14.13
C SER A 364 -11.16 15.29 13.74
N ASP A 365 -10.44 15.84 12.76
CA ASP A 365 -9.12 15.37 12.38
C ASP A 365 -8.15 16.54 12.20
N LEU A 366 -6.92 16.36 12.70
CA LEU A 366 -5.86 17.36 12.63
C LEU A 366 -4.80 16.94 11.62
N GLN A 367 -4.57 17.82 10.65
CA GLN A 367 -3.69 17.62 9.51
C GLN A 367 -2.63 18.72 9.43
N GLN A 368 -1.65 18.55 8.54
CA GLN A 368 -0.57 19.51 8.31
C GLN A 368 -1.09 20.90 7.92
N LYS A 369 -2.15 20.95 7.10
CA LYS A 369 -2.66 22.19 6.50
C LYS A 369 -4.08 22.54 6.93
N ALA A 370 -4.76 21.64 7.65
CA ALA A 370 -6.16 21.81 8.00
C ALA A 370 -6.49 21.18 9.36
N LEU A 371 -7.51 21.72 10.01
CA LEU A 371 -8.28 21.06 11.06
C LEU A 371 -9.67 20.81 10.48
N LEU A 372 -10.03 19.54 10.37
CA LEU A 372 -11.33 19.07 9.90
C LEU A 372 -12.27 18.97 11.10
N LEU A 373 -13.42 19.64 11.03
CA LEU A 373 -14.44 19.61 12.07
C LEU A 373 -15.77 19.16 11.46
N LEU A 374 -16.22 17.96 11.75
CA LEU A 374 -17.59 17.55 11.45
C LEU A 374 -18.50 18.19 12.49
N VAL A 375 -19.35 19.12 12.06
CA VAL A 375 -20.22 19.89 12.94
C VAL A 375 -21.69 19.57 12.68
N GLU A 376 -22.49 19.55 13.74
CA GLU A 376 -23.93 19.31 13.71
C GLU A 376 -24.66 20.52 14.32
N ASP A 377 -25.57 21.11 13.55
CA ASP A 377 -26.38 22.23 14.01
C ASP A 377 -27.57 21.78 14.87
N ALA A 378 -28.33 22.74 15.43
CA ALA A 378 -29.47 22.46 16.29
C ALA A 378 -30.63 21.72 15.58
N GLN A 379 -30.62 21.64 14.25
CA GLN A 379 -31.58 20.88 13.45
C GLN A 379 -31.09 19.46 13.14
N GLY A 380 -29.87 19.11 13.56
CA GLY A 380 -29.24 17.81 13.26
C GLY A 380 -28.56 17.76 11.90
N THR A 381 -28.44 18.88 11.18
CA THR A 381 -27.77 18.90 9.88
C THR A 381 -26.25 18.91 10.08
N ARG A 382 -25.57 17.95 9.46
CA ARG A 382 -24.11 17.85 9.51
C ARG A 382 -23.44 18.61 8.37
N ARG A 383 -22.31 19.25 8.65
CA ARG A 383 -21.41 19.88 7.67
C ARG A 383 -19.97 19.58 8.06
N LEU A 384 -19.10 19.42 7.08
CA LEU A 384 -17.67 19.43 7.33
C LEU A 384 -17.17 20.88 7.25
N GLN A 385 -16.62 21.38 8.34
CA GLN A 385 -15.95 22.66 8.40
C GLN A 385 -14.43 22.43 8.32
N VAL A 386 -13.82 22.92 7.25
CA VAL A 386 -12.37 22.84 7.04
C VAL A 386 -11.75 24.16 7.52
N VAL A 387 -10.98 24.07 8.59
CA VAL A 387 -10.26 25.21 9.16
C VAL A 387 -8.82 25.20 8.64
N SER A 388 -8.38 26.32 8.08
CA SER A 388 -7.00 26.54 7.65
C SER A 388 -6.41 27.76 8.35
N ARG A 389 -5.08 27.82 8.42
CA ARG A 389 -4.36 28.92 9.05
C ARG A 389 -3.63 29.77 8.01
N VAL A 390 -3.83 31.08 8.05
CA VAL A 390 -3.13 32.07 7.21
C VAL A 390 -2.41 33.06 8.11
N GLY A 391 -1.09 32.92 8.23
CA GLY A 391 -0.31 33.68 9.20
C GLY A 391 -0.68 33.31 10.64
N GLU A 392 -1.19 34.27 11.41
CA GLU A 392 -1.67 34.05 12.79
C GLU A 392 -3.21 33.94 12.88
N SER A 393 -3.92 34.06 11.76
CA SER A 393 -5.37 34.01 11.71
C SER A 393 -5.87 32.67 11.17
N TYR A 394 -7.09 32.30 11.56
CA TYR A 394 -7.77 31.10 11.12
C TYR A 394 -8.93 31.45 10.19
N THR A 395 -9.13 30.65 9.16
CA THR A 395 -10.28 30.73 8.26
C THR A 395 -10.98 29.39 8.23
N ALA A 396 -12.30 29.41 8.32
CA ALA A 396 -13.12 28.22 8.27
C ALA A 396 -14.03 28.28 7.03
N LYS A 397 -14.17 27.16 6.33
CA LYS A 397 -15.09 27.02 5.21
C LYS A 397 -15.88 25.72 5.38
N SER A 398 -17.20 25.82 5.27
CA SER A 398 -18.10 24.68 5.43
C SER A 398 -18.55 24.12 4.08
N THR A 399 -18.81 22.82 4.06
CA THR A 399 -19.46 22.14 2.94
C THR A 399 -20.94 22.51 2.83
N GLN A 400 -21.58 22.07 1.75
CA GLN A 400 -23.04 21.91 1.74
C GLN A 400 -23.47 20.93 2.87
N PRO A 401 -24.76 20.93 3.26
CA PRO A 401 -25.31 19.88 4.13
C PRO A 401 -24.86 18.49 3.67
N LEU A 402 -24.30 17.72 4.59
CA LEU A 402 -23.91 16.34 4.36
C LEU A 402 -25.13 15.42 4.52
N PRO A 403 -25.03 14.17 4.02
CA PRO A 403 -26.00 13.14 4.29
C PRO A 403 -26.32 12.95 5.78
N ASP A 404 -27.56 12.56 6.05
CA ASP A 404 -28.05 12.36 7.42
C ASP A 404 -27.22 11.27 8.10
N GLY A 405 -26.68 11.61 9.27
CA GLY A 405 -25.84 10.69 10.05
C GLY A 405 -24.41 10.52 9.52
N ALA A 406 -23.98 11.27 8.49
CA ALA A 406 -22.64 11.15 7.93
C ALA A 406 -21.52 11.28 8.98
N TRP A 407 -20.46 10.49 8.88
CA TRP A 407 -19.28 10.51 9.75
C TRP A 407 -17.97 10.61 8.94
N LEU A 408 -16.86 10.82 9.63
CA LEU A 408 -15.54 10.83 9.02
C LEU A 408 -14.84 9.50 9.26
N ASP A 409 -14.25 8.93 8.21
CA ASP A 409 -13.30 7.85 8.36
C ASP A 409 -11.89 8.44 8.50
N VAL A 410 -11.57 8.85 9.73
CA VAL A 410 -10.28 9.43 10.09
C VAL A 410 -9.16 8.40 9.97
N PHE A 411 -9.47 7.12 10.16
CA PHE A 411 -8.48 6.05 10.14
C PHE A 411 -7.93 5.82 8.73
N HIS A 412 -8.79 5.83 7.71
CA HIS A 412 -8.37 5.55 6.33
C HIS A 412 -8.03 6.80 5.49
N ALA A 413 -8.49 8.00 5.85
CA ALA A 413 -8.19 9.21 5.08
C ALA A 413 -6.68 9.58 5.10
N GLY A 414 -6.10 9.74 6.29
CA GLY A 414 -4.73 10.23 6.45
C GLY A 414 -4.54 11.72 6.13
N ASP A 415 -3.30 12.21 6.17
CA ASP A 415 -2.98 13.64 6.03
C ASP A 415 -3.31 14.17 4.62
N GLY A 416 -4.02 15.30 4.57
CA GLY A 416 -4.41 15.94 3.31
C GLY A 416 -5.57 15.26 2.58
N ASN A 417 -6.22 14.25 3.18
CA ASN A 417 -7.42 13.64 2.64
C ASN A 417 -8.62 13.79 3.58
N VAL A 418 -9.80 13.62 3.03
CA VAL A 418 -11.08 13.57 3.74
C VAL A 418 -11.84 12.38 3.20
N LEU A 419 -12.35 11.51 4.07
CA LEU A 419 -13.26 10.43 3.70
C LEU A 419 -14.54 10.61 4.51
N ILE A 420 -15.65 10.86 3.81
CA ILE A 420 -16.98 11.07 4.39
C ILE A 420 -17.83 9.86 4.06
N GLU A 421 -18.39 9.23 5.09
CA GLU A 421 -19.23 8.03 4.96
C GLU A 421 -20.64 8.32 5.48
N TRP A 422 -21.62 7.61 4.92
CA TRP A 422 -23.00 7.65 5.39
C TRP A 422 -23.72 6.36 5.06
N MET A 423 -24.88 6.15 5.70
CA MET A 423 -25.76 5.03 5.38
C MET A 423 -26.89 5.50 4.46
N GLU A 424 -27.16 4.74 3.40
CA GLU A 424 -28.30 4.93 2.52
C GLU A 424 -29.16 3.66 2.46
N GLU A 425 -30.48 3.81 2.38
CA GLU A 425 -31.38 2.65 2.27
C GLU A 425 -31.57 2.27 0.80
N HIS A 426 -31.15 1.08 0.43
CA HIS A 426 -31.34 0.50 -0.90
C HIS A 426 -32.11 -0.81 -0.77
N ASP A 427 -33.23 -0.94 -1.48
CA ASP A 427 -34.10 -2.13 -1.43
C ASP A 427 -34.48 -2.59 0.00
N GLY A 428 -34.59 -1.64 0.93
CA GLY A 428 -34.92 -1.89 2.33
C GLY A 428 -33.77 -2.44 3.17
N GLN A 429 -32.53 -2.38 2.69
CA GLN A 429 -31.31 -2.66 3.45
C GLN A 429 -30.47 -1.38 3.59
N PRO A 430 -29.87 -1.12 4.77
CA PRO A 430 -28.94 -0.03 4.93
C PRO A 430 -27.59 -0.44 4.31
N GLU A 431 -27.06 0.42 3.46
CA GLU A 431 -25.81 0.22 2.74
C GLU A 431 -24.89 1.42 2.96
N GLU A 432 -23.59 1.14 3.02
CA GLU A 432 -22.57 2.15 3.25
C GLU A 432 -22.19 2.84 1.93
N CYS A 433 -22.25 4.16 1.95
CA CYS A 433 -21.84 5.05 0.87
C CYS A 433 -20.66 5.90 1.37
N TYR A 434 -19.78 6.29 0.45
CA TYR A 434 -18.70 7.22 0.82
C TYR A 434 -18.23 8.08 -0.34
N ALA A 435 -17.61 9.21 0.01
CA ALA A 435 -16.89 10.08 -0.90
C ALA A 435 -15.54 10.48 -0.29
N SER A 436 -14.46 10.29 -1.04
CA SER A 436 -13.11 10.71 -0.63
C SER A 436 -12.64 11.93 -1.43
N TYR A 437 -11.88 12.79 -0.76
CA TYR A 437 -11.28 13.99 -1.33
C TYR A 437 -9.82 14.09 -0.92
N SER A 438 -8.97 14.56 -1.84
CA SER A 438 -7.56 14.87 -1.56
C SER A 438 -7.28 16.34 -1.80
N GLN A 439 -6.42 16.92 -0.97
CA GLN A 439 -5.96 18.29 -1.11
C GLN A 439 -4.78 18.38 -2.09
N LEU A 440 -4.95 19.17 -3.14
CA LEU A 440 -3.91 19.48 -4.10
C LEU A 440 -2.88 20.48 -3.52
N PRO A 441 -1.68 20.59 -4.11
CA PRO A 441 -0.64 21.51 -3.63
C PRO A 441 -1.07 22.98 -3.54
N ASP A 442 -2.04 23.41 -4.35
CA ASP A 442 -2.61 24.76 -4.34
C ASP A 442 -3.67 24.98 -3.24
N GLY A 443 -4.00 23.94 -2.47
CA GLY A 443 -4.98 23.94 -1.38
C GLY A 443 -6.40 23.57 -1.80
N THR A 444 -6.65 23.33 -3.09
CA THR A 444 -7.96 22.90 -3.60
C THR A 444 -8.24 21.45 -3.23
N TRP A 445 -9.48 21.14 -2.86
CA TRP A 445 -9.91 19.77 -2.59
C TRP A 445 -10.55 19.15 -3.83
N GLN A 446 -10.00 18.02 -4.28
CA GLN A 446 -10.48 17.29 -5.44
C GLN A 446 -11.12 15.97 -4.99
N LEU A 447 -12.28 15.64 -5.57
CA LEU A 447 -12.93 14.35 -5.39
C LEU A 447 -12.06 13.24 -5.99
N GLU A 448 -11.80 12.20 -5.21
CA GLU A 448 -10.92 11.09 -5.56
C GLU A 448 -11.70 9.79 -5.75
N CYS A 449 -12.68 9.50 -4.89
CA CYS A 449 -13.46 8.27 -4.98
C CYS A 449 -14.91 8.52 -4.54
N VAL A 450 -15.83 7.76 -5.14
CA VAL A 450 -17.23 7.68 -4.72
C VAL A 450 -17.66 6.23 -4.71
N ALA A 451 -18.29 5.80 -3.63
CA ALA A 451 -19.03 4.55 -3.57
C ALA A 451 -20.48 4.83 -3.19
N HIS A 452 -21.39 4.27 -3.98
CA HIS A 452 -22.80 4.16 -3.62
C HIS A 452 -23.04 2.75 -3.08
N GLY A 453 -23.95 2.59 -2.13
CA GLY A 453 -24.27 1.31 -1.54
C GLY A 453 -24.66 0.24 -2.58
N GLY A 454 -24.30 -1.02 -2.29
CA GLY A 454 -25.13 -2.16 -2.67
C GLY A 454 -24.64 -3.13 -3.72
N GLN A 455 -23.60 -2.84 -4.51
CA GLN A 455 -22.95 -3.83 -5.39
C GLN A 455 -21.45 -3.57 -5.58
N GLU A 456 -20.70 -4.63 -5.93
CA GLU A 456 -19.25 -4.57 -6.23
C GLU A 456 -18.91 -3.55 -7.35
N ASP A 457 -19.89 -3.18 -8.19
CA ASP A 457 -19.74 -2.25 -9.33
C ASP A 457 -20.21 -0.81 -9.03
N ALA A 458 -20.52 -0.46 -7.78
CA ALA A 458 -21.06 0.85 -7.39
C ALA A 458 -20.01 1.89 -6.96
N ILE A 459 -18.72 1.59 -7.21
CA ILE A 459 -17.57 2.43 -6.89
C ILE A 459 -16.89 2.95 -8.15
N TYR A 460 -16.43 4.19 -8.13
CA TYR A 460 -15.48 4.69 -9.12
C TYR A 460 -14.45 5.60 -8.46
N SER A 461 -13.21 5.52 -8.96
CA SER A 461 -12.14 6.46 -8.64
C SER A 461 -12.06 7.54 -9.70
N LEU A 462 -11.43 8.67 -9.40
CA LEU A 462 -11.23 9.77 -10.34
C LEU A 462 -9.75 9.89 -10.70
N CYS A 463 -9.50 10.05 -11.99
CA CYS A 463 -8.27 10.63 -12.50
C CYS A 463 -8.51 12.13 -12.78
N PHE A 464 -7.43 12.87 -13.02
CA PHE A 464 -7.49 14.28 -13.41
C PHE A 464 -8.38 14.55 -14.65
N CYS A 465 -8.58 13.53 -15.49
CA CYS A 465 -9.34 13.61 -16.74
C CYS A 465 -10.71 12.92 -16.71
N GLY A 466 -11.13 12.37 -15.55
CA GLY A 466 -12.47 11.82 -15.36
C GLY A 466 -12.50 10.52 -14.54
N PRO A 467 -13.71 9.96 -14.31
CA PRO A 467 -13.90 8.71 -13.60
C PRO A 467 -13.23 7.52 -14.28
N ARG A 468 -12.55 6.68 -13.48
CA ARG A 468 -11.98 5.39 -13.85
C ARG A 468 -12.94 4.30 -13.35
N LEU A 469 -13.57 3.61 -14.30
CA LEU A 469 -14.54 2.53 -14.05
C LEU A 469 -13.88 1.16 -13.99
N GLU A 470 -12.81 0.98 -14.75
CA GLU A 470 -12.01 -0.25 -14.77
C GLU A 470 -10.55 0.09 -14.56
N TYR A 471 -9.87 -0.68 -13.72
CA TYR A 471 -8.44 -0.51 -13.51
C TYR A 471 -7.65 -1.23 -14.61
N SER A 472 -6.93 -0.46 -15.43
CA SER A 472 -6.00 -0.98 -16.42
C SER A 472 -4.63 -0.34 -16.21
N LEU A 473 -3.63 -1.16 -15.86
CA LEU A 473 -2.27 -0.70 -15.62
C LEU A 473 -1.71 0.01 -16.85
N CYS A 474 -1.10 1.18 -16.62
CA CYS A 474 -0.39 1.94 -17.65
C CYS A 474 -1.26 2.28 -18.88
N SER A 475 -2.58 2.39 -18.70
CA SER A 475 -3.54 2.64 -19.77
C SER A 475 -4.58 3.69 -19.37
N SER A 476 -5.08 4.42 -20.37
CA SER A 476 -6.24 5.31 -20.22
C SER A 476 -7.57 4.62 -20.55
N ASP A 477 -7.55 3.32 -20.86
CA ASP A 477 -8.77 2.54 -21.06
C ASP A 477 -9.54 2.39 -19.73
N GLY A 478 -10.86 2.31 -19.80
CA GLY A 478 -11.73 2.32 -18.61
C GLY A 478 -11.96 3.71 -18.00
N ILE A 479 -11.35 4.77 -18.55
CA ILE A 479 -11.59 6.16 -18.13
C ILE A 479 -12.66 6.79 -19.01
N LEU A 480 -13.75 7.20 -18.36
CA LEU A 480 -14.81 7.98 -18.96
C LEU A 480 -14.47 9.46 -18.88
N MET A 481 -14.01 10.03 -20.00
CA MET A 481 -13.41 11.35 -19.99
C MET A 481 -14.43 12.47 -19.78
N GLY A 482 -14.15 13.35 -18.82
CA GLY A 482 -14.99 14.50 -18.53
C GLY A 482 -14.83 14.98 -17.09
N THR A 483 -15.52 16.06 -16.76
CA THR A 483 -15.55 16.62 -15.42
C THR A 483 -16.93 16.41 -14.80
N ILE A 484 -16.99 15.97 -13.55
CA ILE A 484 -18.24 15.94 -12.79
C ILE A 484 -18.53 17.39 -12.34
N PRO A 485 -19.62 18.02 -12.78
CA PRO A 485 -19.95 19.37 -12.36
C PRO A 485 -20.15 19.46 -10.85
N ASP A 486 -19.74 20.58 -10.26
CA ASP A 486 -19.92 20.92 -8.83
C ASP A 486 -19.35 19.90 -7.82
N SER A 487 -18.44 19.01 -8.24
CA SER A 487 -17.92 17.91 -7.43
C SER A 487 -16.81 18.30 -6.43
N GLY A 488 -16.55 19.59 -6.21
CA GLY A 488 -15.56 20.03 -5.22
C GLY A 488 -16.12 19.92 -3.79
N LEU A 489 -15.25 19.67 -2.80
CA LEU A 489 -15.65 19.40 -1.40
C LEU A 489 -16.68 20.40 -0.85
N PHE A 490 -16.52 21.69 -1.14
CA PHE A 490 -17.40 22.74 -0.62
C PHE A 490 -18.64 23.03 -1.46
N SER A 491 -18.69 22.54 -2.70
CA SER A 491 -19.78 22.77 -3.65
C SER A 491 -20.66 21.54 -3.83
N ALA A 492 -20.11 20.35 -3.60
CA ALA A 492 -20.78 19.09 -3.88
C ALA A 492 -21.98 18.89 -2.96
N ASP A 493 -23.09 18.49 -3.57
CA ASP A 493 -24.18 17.80 -2.89
C ASP A 493 -23.87 16.30 -2.99
N LEU A 494 -23.47 15.68 -1.87
CA LEU A 494 -23.01 14.29 -1.87
C LEU A 494 -24.14 13.33 -2.27
N TRP A 495 -25.40 13.66 -1.95
CA TRP A 495 -26.57 12.90 -2.41
C TRP A 495 -26.74 12.91 -3.92
N ALA A 496 -26.27 13.96 -4.56
CA ALA A 496 -26.40 14.17 -5.99
C ALA A 496 -25.14 13.75 -6.75
N LEU A 497 -24.14 13.13 -6.12
CA LEU A 497 -23.02 12.56 -6.86
C LEU A 497 -23.53 11.43 -7.77
N PRO A 498 -23.09 11.36 -9.04
CA PRO A 498 -23.59 10.37 -9.98
C PRO A 498 -23.22 8.95 -9.55
N THR A 499 -24.12 8.00 -9.78
CA THR A 499 -23.79 6.56 -9.79
C THR A 499 -23.06 6.20 -11.09
N VAL A 500 -22.41 5.02 -11.15
CA VAL A 500 -21.66 4.56 -12.34
C VAL A 500 -22.49 4.65 -13.62
N ASP A 501 -23.74 4.17 -13.60
CA ASP A 501 -24.64 4.20 -14.75
C ASP A 501 -25.07 5.61 -15.18
N GLN A 502 -24.96 6.61 -14.30
CA GLN A 502 -25.32 8.00 -14.60
C GLN A 502 -24.14 8.80 -15.18
N LEU A 503 -22.90 8.34 -15.01
CA LEU A 503 -21.70 9.12 -15.34
C LEU A 503 -21.67 9.55 -16.81
N ALA A 504 -21.97 8.64 -17.74
CA ALA A 504 -21.92 8.93 -19.18
C ALA A 504 -22.80 10.13 -19.59
N VAL A 505 -23.92 10.34 -18.88
CA VAL A 505 -24.86 11.42 -19.16
C VAL A 505 -24.54 12.69 -18.36
N ARG A 506 -23.92 12.55 -17.19
CA ARG A 506 -23.73 13.65 -16.24
C ARG A 506 -22.38 14.36 -16.34
N LEU A 507 -21.40 13.79 -17.05
CA LEU A 507 -20.10 14.42 -17.25
C LEU A 507 -20.18 15.60 -18.21
N ASP A 508 -19.52 16.71 -17.87
CA ASP A 508 -19.17 17.74 -18.83
C ASP A 508 -17.94 17.30 -19.64
N ARG A 509 -18.16 17.08 -20.94
CA ARG A 509 -17.15 16.61 -21.89
C ARG A 509 -16.66 17.72 -22.82
N SER A 510 -17.19 18.94 -22.70
CA SER A 510 -17.02 20.01 -23.68
C SER A 510 -15.59 20.54 -23.78
N GLY A 511 -14.83 20.46 -22.68
CA GLY A 511 -13.42 20.90 -22.61
C GLY A 511 -12.39 19.79 -22.84
N TRP A 512 -12.81 18.59 -23.24
CA TRP A 512 -11.94 17.41 -23.28
C TRP A 512 -11.88 16.76 -24.66
N ALA A 513 -10.71 16.18 -24.97
CA ALA A 513 -10.51 15.35 -26.15
C ALA A 513 -9.51 14.21 -25.86
N LYS A 514 -9.57 13.14 -26.67
CA LYS A 514 -8.52 12.11 -26.73
C LYS A 514 -7.76 12.21 -28.04
N VAL A 515 -6.45 12.01 -28.00
CA VAL A 515 -5.66 11.81 -29.23
C VAL A 515 -6.17 10.57 -29.94
N ASN A 516 -6.48 10.70 -31.23
CA ASN A 516 -7.03 9.63 -32.07
C ASN A 516 -6.53 9.78 -33.52
N ASN A 517 -5.34 9.25 -33.78
CA ASN A 517 -4.79 9.13 -35.12
C ASN A 517 -5.28 7.82 -35.79
N PRO A 518 -5.77 7.83 -37.04
CA PRO A 518 -6.12 6.62 -37.77
C PRO A 518 -5.03 5.55 -37.82
N ASP A 519 -3.75 5.95 -37.81
CA ASP A 519 -2.63 5.06 -37.55
C ASP A 519 -2.04 5.37 -36.16
N PRO A 520 -2.25 4.50 -35.16
CA PRO A 520 -1.69 4.69 -33.82
C PRO A 520 -0.15 4.82 -33.79
N ALA A 521 0.56 4.30 -34.79
CA ALA A 521 2.03 4.38 -34.86
C ALA A 521 2.54 5.79 -35.23
N ASP A 522 1.75 6.55 -35.98
CA ASP A 522 2.09 7.91 -36.42
C ASP A 522 2.14 8.89 -35.26
N ARG A 523 1.28 8.68 -34.24
CA ARG A 523 1.10 9.57 -33.08
C ARG A 523 0.67 10.99 -33.51
N LEU A 524 0.38 11.87 -32.55
CA LEU A 524 -0.01 13.25 -32.83
C LEU A 524 1.01 14.25 -32.27
N HIS A 525 1.49 15.14 -33.12
CA HIS A 525 2.39 16.22 -32.71
C HIS A 525 1.67 17.26 -31.84
N LEU A 526 2.22 17.54 -30.65
CA LEU A 526 1.97 18.78 -29.93
C LEU A 526 2.98 19.82 -30.40
N ARG A 527 2.50 20.95 -30.94
CA ARG A 527 3.34 21.99 -31.55
C ARG A 527 3.31 23.29 -30.76
N THR A 528 4.35 24.10 -30.86
CA THR A 528 4.41 25.40 -30.18
C THR A 528 3.47 26.45 -30.81
N GLN A 529 3.11 26.29 -32.08
CA GLN A 529 2.21 27.18 -32.84
C GLN A 529 1.27 26.37 -33.75
N PRO A 530 0.12 26.94 -34.18
CA PRO A 530 -0.86 26.26 -35.03
C PRO A 530 -0.41 26.21 -36.50
N THR A 531 0.74 25.58 -36.76
CA THR A 531 1.31 25.36 -38.09
C THR A 531 2.12 24.07 -38.11
N GLN A 532 2.08 23.34 -39.23
CA GLN A 532 2.78 22.06 -39.38
C GLN A 532 4.31 22.18 -39.36
N THR A 533 4.85 23.37 -39.52
CA THR A 533 6.30 23.65 -39.50
C THR A 533 6.82 24.10 -38.13
N ALA A 534 5.95 24.33 -37.16
CA ALA A 534 6.36 24.73 -35.82
C ALA A 534 7.02 23.57 -35.07
N ASP A 535 7.93 23.91 -34.17
CA ASP A 535 8.63 22.96 -33.31
C ASP A 535 7.65 22.08 -32.54
N SER A 536 8.00 20.81 -32.41
CA SER A 536 7.20 19.84 -31.67
C SER A 536 7.73 19.69 -30.24
N LEU A 537 6.81 19.73 -29.28
CA LEU A 537 7.06 19.42 -27.88
C LEU A 537 7.10 17.91 -27.62
N GLY A 538 6.54 17.13 -28.53
CA GLY A 538 6.46 15.67 -28.50
C GLY A 538 5.40 15.14 -29.46
N ARG A 539 5.41 13.82 -29.64
CA ARG A 539 4.39 13.06 -30.38
C ARG A 539 3.66 12.14 -29.42
N PHE A 540 2.34 12.19 -29.42
CA PHE A 540 1.49 11.56 -28.40
C PHE A 540 0.68 10.40 -28.96
N TYR A 541 0.56 9.33 -28.19
CA TYR A 541 -0.15 8.11 -28.57
C TYR A 541 -1.67 8.31 -28.51
N ASN A 542 -2.40 7.47 -29.24
CA ASN A 542 -3.85 7.39 -29.10
C ASN A 542 -4.24 7.07 -27.66
N GLY A 543 -5.37 7.63 -27.22
CA GLY A 543 -5.82 7.54 -25.83
C GLY A 543 -5.31 8.67 -24.94
N THR A 544 -4.28 9.42 -25.36
CA THR A 544 -3.74 10.54 -24.55
C THR A 544 -4.84 11.56 -24.23
N PRO A 545 -5.15 11.79 -22.94
CA PRO A 545 -6.14 12.78 -22.52
C PRO A 545 -5.61 14.20 -22.71
N VAL A 546 -6.41 15.07 -23.32
CA VAL A 546 -6.06 16.49 -23.50
C VAL A 546 -7.20 17.40 -23.10
N ARG A 547 -6.88 18.50 -22.41
CA ARG A 547 -7.82 19.59 -22.13
C ARG A 547 -7.72 20.64 -23.23
N VAL A 548 -8.84 20.99 -23.83
CA VAL A 548 -8.92 21.93 -24.95
C VAL A 548 -9.10 23.34 -24.39
N LEU A 549 -8.11 24.20 -24.66
CA LEU A 549 -8.05 25.57 -24.15
C LEU A 549 -8.60 26.59 -25.16
N GLU A 550 -8.37 26.36 -26.44
CA GLU A 550 -8.74 27.27 -27.52
C GLU A 550 -8.89 26.50 -28.83
N GLU A 551 -9.87 26.86 -29.67
CA GLU A 551 -9.96 26.38 -31.05
C GLU A 551 -9.64 27.50 -32.05
N LYS A 552 -8.80 27.19 -33.04
CA LYS A 552 -8.40 28.12 -34.10
C LYS A 552 -8.30 27.42 -35.45
N GLY A 553 -9.40 27.40 -36.18
CA GLY A 553 -9.50 26.72 -37.47
C GLY A 553 -9.26 25.21 -37.31
N GLU A 554 -8.28 24.67 -38.03
CA GLU A 554 -7.91 23.26 -37.99
C GLU A 554 -7.08 22.84 -36.76
N TRP A 555 -6.86 23.76 -35.83
CA TRP A 555 -6.00 23.55 -34.67
C TRP A 555 -6.75 23.76 -33.35
N CYS A 556 -6.44 22.92 -32.38
CA CYS A 556 -6.83 23.09 -30.99
C CYS A 556 -5.57 23.38 -30.17
N ARG A 557 -5.60 24.45 -29.38
CA ARG A 557 -4.64 24.64 -28.31
C ARG A 557 -5.07 23.75 -27.14
N VAL A 558 -4.18 22.87 -26.72
CA VAL A 558 -4.45 21.86 -25.70
C VAL A 558 -3.40 21.86 -24.61
N GLU A 559 -3.76 21.28 -23.47
CA GLU A 559 -2.89 20.99 -22.34
C GLU A 559 -2.97 19.51 -21.98
N ILE A 560 -1.82 18.90 -21.71
CA ILE A 560 -1.71 17.52 -21.19
C ILE A 560 -1.28 17.61 -19.73
N GLY A 561 -2.02 16.97 -18.84
CA GLY A 561 -1.85 17.09 -17.39
C GLY A 561 -2.45 18.38 -16.82
N LEU A 562 -2.02 18.73 -15.60
CA LEU A 562 -2.50 19.89 -14.82
C LEU A 562 -1.39 20.90 -14.47
N ASP A 563 -0.15 20.61 -14.86
CA ASP A 563 1.02 21.40 -14.46
C ASP A 563 1.43 22.50 -15.48
N GLY A 564 0.67 22.66 -16.56
CA GLY A 564 0.92 23.67 -17.59
C GLY A 564 2.11 23.43 -18.51
N ARG A 565 2.97 22.44 -18.26
CA ARG A 565 4.23 22.24 -19.01
C ARG A 565 4.01 21.78 -20.44
N LEU A 566 3.01 20.93 -20.66
CA LEU A 566 2.65 20.38 -21.96
C LEU A 566 1.47 21.13 -22.59
N THR A 567 1.63 22.45 -22.78
CA THR A 567 0.65 23.29 -23.47
C THR A 567 1.11 23.60 -24.89
N GLY A 568 0.29 23.31 -25.89
CA GLY A 568 0.64 23.54 -27.29
C GLY A 568 -0.55 23.39 -28.23
N TRP A 569 -0.30 23.18 -29.52
CA TRP A 569 -1.30 23.09 -30.58
C TRP A 569 -1.28 21.70 -31.23
N MET A 570 -2.44 21.08 -31.33
CA MET A 570 -2.67 19.82 -32.04
C MET A 570 -3.67 20.04 -33.19
N MET A 571 -3.54 19.26 -34.27
CA MET A 571 -4.51 19.31 -35.36
C MET A 571 -5.84 18.67 -34.91
N LYS A 572 -6.94 19.40 -35.09
CA LYS A 572 -8.27 19.02 -34.60
C LYS A 572 -8.78 17.70 -35.18
N GLN A 573 -8.45 17.39 -36.44
CA GLN A 573 -8.88 16.15 -37.11
C GLN A 573 -8.34 14.86 -36.47
N TYR A 574 -7.31 14.94 -35.62
CA TYR A 574 -6.72 13.80 -34.91
C TYR A 574 -7.09 13.79 -33.41
N LEU A 575 -8.15 14.52 -33.05
CA LEU A 575 -8.72 14.55 -31.72
C LEU A 575 -10.14 13.99 -31.78
N ALA A 576 -10.46 13.07 -30.89
CA ALA A 576 -11.82 12.59 -30.63
C ALA A 576 -12.46 13.47 -29.56
N PHE A 577 -13.73 13.83 -29.75
CA PHE A 577 -14.50 14.70 -28.86
C PHE A 577 -15.83 14.04 -28.48
N GLY A 578 -16.42 14.45 -27.36
CA GLY A 578 -17.73 13.94 -26.91
C GLY A 578 -17.73 12.40 -26.76
N GLU A 579 -18.78 11.73 -27.22
CA GLU A 579 -18.92 10.26 -27.15
C GLU A 579 -17.84 9.53 -27.95
N SER A 580 -17.26 10.15 -29.00
CA SER A 580 -16.23 9.48 -29.81
C SER A 580 -14.95 9.20 -29.03
N MET A 581 -14.71 9.87 -27.89
CA MET A 581 -13.59 9.58 -27.00
C MET A 581 -13.66 8.17 -26.41
N ASP A 582 -14.86 7.62 -26.20
CA ASP A 582 -15.03 6.33 -25.53
C ASP A 582 -14.66 5.16 -26.46
N ALA A 583 -14.65 5.41 -27.77
CA ALA A 583 -14.24 4.43 -28.79
C ALA A 583 -12.73 4.45 -29.07
N VAL A 584 -11.96 5.36 -28.46
CA VAL A 584 -10.51 5.46 -28.68
C VAL A 584 -9.78 4.49 -27.77
N ALA A 585 -9.23 3.43 -28.37
CA ALA A 585 -8.36 2.50 -27.67
C ALA A 585 -7.01 3.17 -27.31
N CYS A 586 -6.55 2.93 -26.09
CA CYS A 586 -5.23 3.32 -25.64
C CYS A 586 -4.13 2.64 -26.47
N ALA A 587 -3.12 3.42 -26.87
CA ALA A 587 -1.94 2.92 -27.58
C ALA A 587 -0.64 3.15 -26.79
N PHE A 588 -0.73 3.32 -25.47
CA PHE A 588 0.45 3.52 -24.63
C PHE A 588 1.29 2.25 -24.60
N PRO A 589 2.62 2.35 -24.77
CA PRO A 589 3.48 1.18 -24.66
C PRO A 589 3.57 0.74 -23.19
N GLN A 590 3.46 -0.56 -22.96
CA GLN A 590 3.62 -1.20 -21.65
C GLN A 590 5.12 -1.30 -21.33
N GLN A 591 5.62 -0.33 -20.57
CA GLN A 591 7.04 -0.18 -20.27
C GLN A 591 7.27 -0.28 -18.76
N VAL A 592 8.31 -1.01 -18.38
CA VAL A 592 8.73 -1.16 -16.98
C VAL A 592 10.03 -0.40 -16.77
N LEU A 593 10.10 0.40 -15.71
CA LEU A 593 11.32 1.09 -15.30
C LEU A 593 12.33 0.04 -14.82
N ARG A 594 13.58 0.12 -15.28
CA ARG A 594 14.62 -0.81 -14.81
C ARG A 594 15.02 -0.43 -13.38
N ASP A 595 15.20 -1.43 -12.52
CA ASP A 595 15.53 -1.28 -11.09
C ASP A 595 16.69 -0.30 -10.82
N ARG A 596 17.73 -0.29 -11.68
CA ARG A 596 18.87 0.64 -11.52
C ARG A 596 18.52 2.13 -11.65
N TYR A 597 17.33 2.44 -12.13
CA TYR A 597 16.80 3.80 -12.28
C TYR A 597 15.65 4.07 -11.32
N ASP A 598 15.31 3.13 -10.44
CA ASP A 598 14.34 3.35 -9.38
C ASP A 598 14.82 4.48 -8.45
N GLY A 599 13.88 5.31 -8.01
CA GLY A 599 14.15 6.54 -7.23
C GLY A 599 14.88 7.67 -7.98
N GLN A 600 15.19 7.50 -9.27
CA GLN A 600 15.88 8.53 -10.05
C GLN A 600 14.92 9.65 -10.45
N LYS A 601 15.33 10.91 -10.26
CA LYS A 601 14.50 12.07 -10.62
C LYS A 601 14.27 12.14 -12.13
N LEU A 602 13.06 12.51 -12.51
CA LEU A 602 12.61 12.72 -13.88
C LEU A 602 12.90 14.15 -14.33
N TYR A 603 12.68 14.47 -15.60
CA TYR A 603 12.96 15.80 -16.15
C TYR A 603 11.68 16.59 -16.42
N THR A 604 11.74 17.90 -16.22
CA THR A 604 10.58 18.78 -16.46
C THR A 604 10.40 19.17 -17.92
N SER A 605 11.43 19.01 -18.74
CA SER A 605 11.43 19.35 -20.17
C SER A 605 12.34 18.43 -20.98
N LYS A 606 12.18 18.43 -22.30
CA LYS A 606 13.06 17.71 -23.24
C LYS A 606 14.52 18.19 -23.24
N ALA A 607 14.79 19.38 -22.69
CA ALA A 607 16.16 19.90 -22.54
C ALA A 607 16.89 19.29 -21.33
N MET A 608 16.17 18.61 -20.43
CA MET A 608 16.72 17.93 -19.25
C MET A 608 17.47 18.86 -18.28
N GLU A 609 17.15 20.15 -18.29
CA GLU A 609 17.83 21.18 -17.47
C GLU A 609 17.36 21.22 -16.01
N ALA A 610 16.11 20.80 -15.76
CA ALA A 610 15.50 20.78 -14.46
C ALA A 610 14.82 19.43 -14.19
N GLN A 611 14.81 19.05 -12.92
CA GLN A 611 14.35 17.75 -12.46
C GLN A 611 13.07 17.86 -11.62
N THR A 612 12.28 16.79 -11.61
CA THR A 612 11.06 16.63 -10.81
C THR A 612 10.92 15.19 -10.34
N THR A 613 10.01 14.98 -9.38
CA THR A 613 9.51 13.65 -9.01
C THR A 613 8.07 13.55 -9.46
N LEU A 614 7.64 12.34 -9.82
CA LEU A 614 6.23 11.96 -9.97
C LEU A 614 6.00 10.78 -9.04
N ASP A 615 4.84 10.75 -8.39
CA ASP A 615 4.49 9.71 -7.42
C ASP A 615 3.36 8.81 -7.96
N GLY A 616 3.54 7.50 -7.77
CA GLY A 616 2.57 6.48 -8.16
C GLY A 616 2.65 6.07 -9.63
N GLU A 617 1.52 5.63 -10.18
CA GLU A 617 1.39 5.14 -11.56
C GLU A 617 1.79 6.21 -12.59
N MET A 618 2.55 5.80 -13.62
CA MET A 618 2.95 6.66 -14.73
C MET A 618 2.57 6.03 -16.08
N TRP A 619 1.92 6.81 -16.93
CA TRP A 619 1.56 6.43 -18.29
C TRP A 619 2.58 6.98 -19.30
N VAL A 620 3.02 6.14 -20.24
CA VAL A 620 3.84 6.59 -21.37
C VAL A 620 2.93 7.14 -22.46
N VAL A 621 2.65 8.44 -22.41
CA VAL A 621 1.69 9.10 -23.31
C VAL A 621 2.32 9.62 -24.60
N GLY A 622 3.65 9.70 -24.68
CA GLY A 622 4.31 10.16 -25.89
C GLY A 622 5.81 9.96 -25.94
N ILE A 623 6.41 10.42 -27.04
CA ILE A 623 7.85 10.45 -27.27
C ILE A 623 8.27 11.85 -27.74
N ALA A 624 9.35 12.36 -27.16
CA ALA A 624 9.97 13.62 -27.55
C ALA A 624 11.34 13.41 -28.21
N GLU A 625 11.91 14.48 -28.76
CA GLU A 625 13.27 14.48 -29.31
C GLU A 625 14.30 14.06 -28.24
N GLY A 626 15.39 13.42 -28.67
CA GLY A 626 16.44 12.92 -27.76
C GLY A 626 16.12 11.58 -27.11
N ASP A 627 15.24 10.77 -27.71
CA ASP A 627 14.83 9.45 -27.22
C ASP A 627 14.29 9.50 -25.79
N LEU A 628 13.34 10.41 -25.57
CA LEU A 628 12.65 10.59 -24.29
C LEU A 628 11.21 10.12 -24.38
N TYR A 629 10.76 9.38 -23.38
CA TYR A 629 9.34 9.20 -23.10
C TYR A 629 8.78 10.46 -22.43
N VAL A 630 7.52 10.75 -22.75
CA VAL A 630 6.68 11.71 -22.04
C VAL A 630 5.76 10.91 -21.12
N LEU A 631 5.86 11.17 -19.82
CA LEU A 631 5.14 10.51 -18.76
C LEU A 631 3.99 11.38 -18.26
N LEU A 632 2.87 10.76 -17.87
CA LEU A 632 1.70 11.41 -17.29
C LEU A 632 1.16 10.56 -16.14
N THR A 633 0.85 11.16 -14.99
CA THR A 633 0.21 10.45 -13.88
C THR A 633 -1.32 10.59 -13.93
N PRO A 634 -2.06 9.68 -13.26
CA PRO A 634 -3.50 9.84 -13.02
C PRO A 634 -3.89 11.15 -12.32
N ASP A 635 -2.97 11.83 -11.63
CA ASP A 635 -3.23 13.13 -10.98
C ASP A 635 -2.88 14.32 -11.89
N GLY A 636 -2.43 14.06 -13.12
CA GLY A 636 -2.11 15.10 -14.10
C GLY A 636 -0.69 15.65 -14.02
N GLY A 637 0.21 15.03 -13.25
CA GLY A 637 1.62 15.38 -13.26
C GLY A 637 2.32 14.86 -14.52
N THR A 638 3.16 15.68 -15.16
CA THR A 638 3.90 15.29 -16.37
C THR A 638 5.40 15.17 -16.13
N ALA A 639 6.13 14.40 -16.93
CA ALA A 639 7.60 14.43 -16.91
C ALA A 639 8.20 13.86 -18.20
N TYR A 640 9.52 13.96 -18.31
CA TYR A 640 10.31 13.34 -19.37
C TYR A 640 11.33 12.38 -18.76
N ALA A 641 11.55 11.25 -19.42
CA ALA A 641 12.56 10.26 -19.01
C ALA A 641 13.21 9.60 -20.24
N PRO A 642 14.52 9.31 -20.22
CA PRO A 642 15.17 8.58 -21.30
C PRO A 642 14.53 7.21 -21.56
N ILE A 643 14.25 6.87 -22.81
CA ILE A 643 13.68 5.57 -23.22
C ILE A 643 14.57 4.40 -22.77
N ALA A 644 15.89 4.60 -22.76
CA ALA A 644 16.86 3.60 -22.29
C ALA A 644 16.70 3.22 -20.80
N TRP A 645 15.89 3.97 -20.04
CA TRP A 645 15.55 3.62 -18.65
C TRP A 645 14.55 2.49 -18.54
N PHE A 646 13.86 2.17 -19.63
CA PHE A 646 12.75 1.24 -19.63
C PHE A 646 13.08 -0.03 -20.42
N PHE A 647 12.22 -1.04 -20.25
CA PHE A 647 12.15 -2.25 -21.06
C PHE A 647 10.69 -2.68 -21.24
N GLU A 648 10.42 -3.45 -22.29
CA GLU A 648 9.08 -4.00 -22.51
C GLU A 648 8.69 -4.92 -21.35
N GLY A 649 7.51 -4.66 -20.75
CA GLY A 649 6.92 -5.56 -19.76
C GLY A 649 6.48 -6.87 -20.40
N ASN A 650 6.40 -7.94 -19.60
CA ASN A 650 6.01 -9.27 -20.08
C ASN A 650 4.48 -9.51 -20.09
N GLY A 651 3.68 -8.45 -20.14
CA GLY A 651 2.23 -8.50 -19.91
C GLY A 651 1.93 -8.17 -18.46
#